data_AF-A0A135VC75-F1
#
_entry.id   AF-A0A135VC75-F1
#
_cell.length_a   1.000
_cell.length_b   1.000
_cell.length_c   1.000
_cell.angle_alpha   90.00
_cell.angle_beta   90.00
_cell.angle_gamma   90.00
#
_symmetry.space_group_name_H-M   'P 1'
#
loop_
_entity.id
_entity.type
_entity.pdbx_description
1 polymer ?
#
loop_
_entity_poly.entity_id
_entity_poly.type
_entity_poly.pdbx_seq_one_letter_code
_entity_poly.pdbx_strand_id
1 'polypeptide(L)'
;MKSIPMISTIGITMNLDRWNLIVPSTATRRLQLAGGQPMEQSIPEDYVLAGMVLRAIEQRDGRELEFILKCYLPVEIAKSPFPNRSFLVELLGLTSESVIKQRSYTTTSIVEKLESSIDAETLLGAVRDACEIVTSLRTTERFTILGLMSGLMARGIAQILDRPLRNQVEDFEVLLAGLLKQKEFQKSIDILLETASTLSSVEKTVSSLIDNLAAKVESVVEKGEAESAPILSRLDLRIDSLHQQIETLESEFTKISASSSDTKPERLAEIKTTLLARKAALERDEARRNETLSNIQGNSRNLLIERDNLVAEFQAAKMTLNDQLSSIIDMSVPISPVNDGGKDALILLPFFLAGFSKKGQLHIEVYPISQLVSNGEKVSRRRDFVDGFSSPSRAIDAITSLLSERANNDVALRKFIRESSKNFNLLSVKESRTLILEGAESLLGDGLVKRPLIEELQVILSGFPEVKIKTRMKRRVTPLVVDGTLCRVRFHIQDEAGRPVENAELELGAISAKSDDKGIIVVSIPMSSYEGVVRASRYFDKPIEFTIESTSAVAIPIMLNSLSHEEQIAARLDELVDRSRRLDMIRERLWEAFETQGSTLLSIPAYRSALFELLTELGYEPESWIAEAKKQSGMVRRLLKRDNRTDGLRRDILRMAEDSKMFGGIMLFSELLVRLDIAGWGTHANEIERIIEDMAKEGLIQGLSKIEGGALLVEFVPVALTNDPQEILSLAASKDGLLNIEDAVVSLGWTEERVKNALELLVKNGVAKEQRSYSRSTQYWFPGLRGGKK
;
A
#
# COMPACT_ATOMS: atom_id res chain seq x y z
N MET A 1 34.22 7.57 14.93
CA MET A 1 32.77 7.50 15.16
C MET A 1 32.10 8.42 14.16
N LYS A 2 31.31 7.86 13.24
CA LYS A 2 30.62 8.62 12.18
C LYS A 2 29.48 9.42 12.81
N SER A 3 29.48 10.73 12.61
CA SER A 3 28.41 11.62 13.05
C SER A 3 27.11 11.29 12.33
N ILE A 4 26.07 11.05 13.11
CA ILE A 4 24.69 10.88 12.64
C ILE A 4 24.13 12.29 12.40
N PRO A 5 23.68 12.65 11.18
CA PRO A 5 23.00 13.91 10.99
C PRO A 5 21.60 13.83 11.61
N MET A 6 21.27 14.75 12.53
CA MET A 6 19.88 14.99 12.93
C MET A 6 19.11 15.49 11.71
N ILE A 7 18.11 14.72 11.33
CA ILE A 7 17.15 15.02 10.26
C ILE A 7 16.10 15.95 10.87
N SER A 8 15.87 17.11 10.24
CA SER A 8 14.68 17.91 10.48
C SER A 8 13.46 17.11 10.03
N THR A 9 12.72 16.57 10.97
CA THR A 9 11.50 15.80 10.73
C THR A 9 10.37 16.77 10.39
N ILE A 10 10.09 16.96 9.10
CA ILE A 10 8.77 17.26 8.47
C ILE A 10 9.07 17.42 6.97
N GLY A 11 8.54 16.50 6.15
CA GLY A 11 8.84 16.38 4.73
C GLY A 11 10.20 15.71 4.48
N ILE A 12 10.21 14.58 3.78
CA ILE A 12 11.44 14.10 3.16
C ILE A 12 11.90 15.22 2.23
N THR A 13 12.94 15.97 2.58
CA THR A 13 13.50 16.97 1.68
C THR A 13 14.07 16.22 0.48
N MET A 14 13.27 16.11 -0.59
CA MET A 14 13.73 15.58 -1.86
C MET A 14 14.94 16.40 -2.30
N ASN A 15 16.06 15.73 -2.55
CA ASN A 15 17.24 16.38 -3.08
C ASN A 15 17.02 16.61 -4.59
N LEU A 16 16.45 17.77 -4.91
CA LEU A 16 16.13 18.18 -6.28
C LEU A 16 17.35 18.23 -7.20
N ASP A 17 18.56 18.41 -6.66
CA ASP A 17 19.81 18.51 -7.43
C ASP A 17 20.14 17.21 -8.20
N ARG A 18 19.50 16.09 -7.80
CA ARG A 18 19.66 14.77 -8.45
C ARG A 18 18.76 14.58 -9.66
N TRP A 19 17.78 15.45 -9.89
CA TRP A 19 16.75 15.30 -10.92
C TRP A 19 16.93 16.30 -12.05
N ASN A 20 16.47 15.93 -13.24
CA ASN A 20 16.20 16.87 -14.32
C ASN A 20 14.79 17.43 -14.13
N LEU A 21 14.70 18.66 -13.62
CA LEU A 21 13.42 19.31 -13.31
C LEU A 21 12.75 19.85 -14.57
N ILE A 22 11.49 19.49 -14.76
CA ILE A 22 10.61 20.03 -15.79
C ILE A 22 9.54 20.85 -15.08
N VAL A 23 9.62 22.17 -15.20
CA VAL A 23 8.71 23.10 -14.51
C VAL A 23 7.79 23.75 -15.55
N PRO A 24 6.58 23.22 -15.80
CA PRO A 24 5.62 23.86 -16.70
C PRO A 24 5.16 25.22 -16.15
N SER A 25 4.91 26.17 -17.05
CA SER A 25 4.32 27.46 -16.69
C SER A 25 2.97 27.31 -15.98
N THR A 26 2.79 28.06 -14.88
CA THR A 26 1.60 27.97 -14.01
C THR A 26 0.30 28.35 -14.70
N ALA A 27 0.35 29.25 -15.67
CA ALA A 27 -0.76 29.46 -16.58
C ALA A 27 -0.28 29.77 -18.01
N THR A 28 -1.08 29.35 -18.98
CA THR A 28 -0.85 29.63 -20.40
C THR A 28 -2.05 30.31 -21.04
N ARG A 29 -1.81 31.04 -22.13
CA ARG A 29 -2.84 31.57 -23.01
C ARG A 29 -2.66 30.95 -24.39
N ARG A 30 -3.76 30.46 -24.97
CA ARG A 30 -3.74 29.99 -26.37
C ARG A 30 -3.79 31.18 -27.32
N LEU A 31 -2.81 31.23 -28.22
CA LEU A 31 -2.76 32.19 -29.32
C LEU A 31 -3.05 31.46 -30.63
N GLN A 32 -4.04 31.95 -31.36
CA GLN A 32 -4.28 31.52 -32.73
C GLN A 32 -3.54 32.50 -33.65
N LEU A 33 -2.39 32.08 -34.20
CA LEU A 33 -1.69 32.83 -35.23
C LEU A 33 -2.43 32.70 -36.55
N ALA A 34 -2.51 33.78 -37.34
CA ALA A 34 -3.16 33.75 -38.65
C ALA A 34 -2.44 32.76 -39.57
N GLY A 35 -3.09 31.62 -39.87
CA GLY A 35 -2.57 30.57 -40.75
C GLY A 35 -1.62 29.54 -40.11
N GLY A 36 -1.38 29.59 -38.80
CA GLY A 36 -0.51 28.65 -38.07
C GLY A 36 -1.25 27.71 -37.12
N GLN A 37 -0.55 26.69 -36.61
CA GLN A 37 -1.06 25.87 -35.50
C GLN A 37 -1.19 26.73 -34.22
N PRO A 38 -2.20 26.49 -33.39
CA PRO A 38 -2.38 27.20 -32.12
C PRO A 38 -1.14 27.00 -31.24
N MET A 39 -0.64 28.09 -30.65
CA MET A 39 0.54 28.09 -29.79
C MET A 39 0.14 28.48 -28.37
N GLU A 40 0.73 27.85 -27.36
CA GLU A 40 0.57 28.27 -25.96
C GLU A 40 1.68 29.25 -25.57
N GLN A 41 1.28 30.40 -25.02
CA GLN A 41 2.18 31.41 -24.46
C GLN A 41 2.09 31.38 -22.94
N SER A 42 3.22 31.46 -22.25
CA SER A 42 3.25 31.59 -20.78
C SER A 42 2.69 32.94 -20.35
N ILE A 43 1.92 32.93 -19.26
CA ILE A 43 1.42 34.13 -18.61
C ILE A 43 2.43 34.55 -17.52
N PRO A 44 2.69 35.85 -17.35
CA PRO A 44 3.52 36.37 -16.25
C PRO A 44 3.02 35.87 -14.88
N GLU A 45 3.97 35.56 -13.98
CA GLU A 45 3.64 34.91 -12.70
C GLU A 45 2.86 35.81 -11.76
N ASP A 46 3.26 37.08 -11.67
CA ASP A 46 2.56 38.15 -10.96
C ASP A 46 1.07 38.18 -11.31
N TYR A 47 0.75 38.16 -12.60
CA TYR A 47 -0.63 38.14 -13.10
C TYR A 47 -1.41 36.91 -12.62
N VAL A 48 -0.77 35.73 -12.61
CA VAL A 48 -1.39 34.49 -12.14
C VAL A 48 -1.59 34.51 -10.62
N LEU A 49 -0.59 34.93 -9.86
CA LEU A 49 -0.67 35.02 -8.40
C LEU A 49 -1.80 35.95 -7.98
N ALA A 50 -1.89 37.14 -8.58
CA ALA A 50 -2.97 38.08 -8.31
C ALA A 50 -4.35 37.50 -8.62
N GLY A 51 -4.50 36.86 -9.79
CA GLY A 51 -5.76 36.25 -10.18
C GLY A 51 -6.20 35.11 -9.26
N MET A 52 -5.27 34.27 -8.81
CA MET A 52 -5.57 33.16 -7.89
C MET A 52 -5.93 33.67 -6.48
N VAL A 53 -5.27 34.72 -6.00
CA VAL A 53 -5.61 35.35 -4.71
C VAL A 53 -7.00 35.97 -4.77
N LEU A 54 -7.31 36.72 -5.83
CA LEU A 54 -8.64 37.34 -6.00
C LEU A 54 -9.75 36.30 -6.17
N ARG A 55 -9.49 35.21 -6.90
CA ARG A 55 -10.39 34.05 -6.99
C ARG A 55 -10.70 33.48 -5.60
N ALA A 56 -9.68 33.28 -4.76
CA ALA A 56 -9.87 32.76 -3.40
C ALA A 56 -10.67 33.73 -2.51
N ILE A 57 -10.47 35.04 -2.67
CA ILE A 57 -11.19 36.08 -1.90
C ILE A 57 -12.68 36.09 -2.29
N GLU A 58 -13.02 36.08 -3.59
CA GLU A 58 -14.43 36.12 -4.04
C GLU A 58 -15.23 34.87 -3.63
N GLN A 59 -14.58 33.71 -3.49
CA GLN A 59 -15.29 32.46 -3.30
C GLN A 59 -15.88 32.25 -1.89
N ARG A 60 -15.25 32.80 -0.84
CA ARG A 60 -15.70 32.66 0.56
C ARG A 60 -15.60 33.96 1.38
N ASP A 61 -15.91 35.09 0.73
CA ASP A 61 -15.97 36.44 1.35
C ASP A 61 -14.64 36.93 1.98
N GLY A 62 -13.48 36.37 1.61
CA GLY A 62 -12.12 36.78 2.03
C GLY A 62 -11.79 36.69 3.54
N ARG A 63 -12.77 36.84 4.43
CA ARG A 63 -12.62 36.92 5.89
C ARG A 63 -12.27 35.59 6.54
N GLU A 64 -12.60 34.48 5.87
CA GLU A 64 -12.27 33.13 6.31
C GLU A 64 -10.90 32.67 5.80
N LEU A 65 -10.24 33.44 4.92
CA LEU A 65 -8.96 33.06 4.30
C LEU A 65 -7.81 33.15 5.31
N GLU A 66 -7.14 32.03 5.57
CA GLU A 66 -6.00 31.92 6.51
C GLU A 66 -4.66 31.93 5.75
N PHE A 67 -4.57 31.25 4.61
CA PHE A 67 -3.35 31.19 3.82
C PHE A 67 -3.62 30.85 2.35
N ILE A 68 -2.66 31.21 1.50
CA ILE A 68 -2.54 30.67 0.13
C ILE A 68 -1.12 30.17 -0.05
N LEU A 69 -0.96 28.95 -0.57
CA LEU A 69 0.32 28.35 -0.91
C LEU A 69 0.39 28.04 -2.39
N LYS A 70 1.56 28.31 -3.00
CA LYS A 70 1.93 27.75 -4.29
C LYS A 70 2.67 26.44 -4.04
N CYS A 71 2.14 25.36 -4.57
CA CYS A 71 2.66 24.02 -4.36
C CYS A 71 2.95 23.31 -5.67
N TYR A 72 3.93 22.42 -5.66
CA TYR A 72 4.22 21.54 -6.78
C TYR A 72 3.96 20.08 -6.40
N LEU A 73 3.19 19.38 -7.24
CA LEU A 73 3.05 17.93 -7.20
C LEU A 73 4.17 17.30 -8.07
N PRO A 74 5.16 16.63 -7.46
CA PRO A 74 6.23 15.96 -8.20
C PRO A 74 5.72 14.70 -8.89
N VAL A 75 5.96 14.59 -10.19
CA VAL A 75 5.65 13.42 -11.03
C VAL A 75 6.91 12.92 -11.72
N GLU A 76 7.33 11.72 -11.38
CA GLU A 76 8.47 11.03 -11.98
C GLU A 76 8.12 10.47 -13.36
N ILE A 77 9.03 10.66 -14.31
CA ILE A 77 8.96 10.06 -15.64
C ILE A 77 9.81 8.78 -15.64
N ALA A 78 9.16 7.65 -15.35
CA ALA A 78 9.82 6.34 -15.35
C ALA A 78 9.88 5.78 -16.79
N LYS A 79 11.10 5.54 -17.28
CA LYS A 79 11.33 5.07 -18.66
C LYS A 79 10.75 3.67 -18.87
N SER A 80 9.78 3.55 -19.78
CA SER A 80 9.20 2.24 -20.09
C SER A 80 10.11 1.42 -21.03
N PRO A 81 9.98 0.08 -21.06
CA PRO A 81 10.63 -0.74 -22.07
C PRO A 81 10.03 -0.57 -23.47
N PHE A 82 8.88 0.10 -23.59
CA PHE A 82 8.24 0.36 -24.88
C PHE A 82 8.85 1.58 -25.56
N PRO A 83 9.05 1.52 -26.89
CA PRO A 83 9.68 2.62 -27.62
C PRO A 83 8.85 3.90 -27.52
N ASN A 84 9.51 5.01 -27.19
CA ASN A 84 8.93 6.36 -27.06
C ASN A 84 7.77 6.47 -26.05
N ARG A 85 7.71 5.57 -25.05
CA ARG A 85 6.70 5.65 -23.99
C ARG A 85 7.36 5.67 -22.62
N SER A 86 6.71 6.33 -21.68
CA SER A 86 7.11 6.39 -20.28
C SER A 86 5.90 6.25 -19.36
N PHE A 87 6.14 5.78 -18.15
CA PHE A 87 5.15 5.78 -17.08
C PHE A 87 5.26 7.08 -16.29
N LEU A 88 4.12 7.59 -15.83
CA LEU A 88 4.05 8.78 -14.98
C LEU A 88 3.64 8.35 -13.57
N VAL A 89 4.48 8.67 -12.59
CA VAL A 89 4.27 8.27 -11.20
C VAL A 89 4.38 9.50 -10.30
N GLU A 90 3.30 9.88 -9.62
CA GLU A 90 3.36 10.98 -8.64
C GLU A 90 3.82 10.51 -7.26
N LEU A 91 4.56 11.37 -6.55
CA LEU A 91 5.27 11.00 -5.31
C LEU A 91 4.52 11.37 -4.01
N LEU A 92 3.23 11.69 -4.12
CA LEU A 92 2.32 11.92 -2.99
C LEU A 92 1.45 10.68 -2.71
N GLY A 93 1.17 9.87 -3.72
CA GLY A 93 0.38 8.63 -3.67
C GLY A 93 -1.13 8.83 -3.81
N LEU A 94 -1.57 9.95 -4.42
CA LEU A 94 -2.94 10.27 -4.82
C LEU A 94 -3.60 9.20 -5.68
N THR A 95 -2.89 8.63 -6.64
CA THR A 95 -3.44 7.61 -7.55
C THR A 95 -2.94 6.22 -7.17
N SER A 96 -3.62 5.18 -7.61
CA SER A 96 -3.13 3.81 -7.46
C SER A 96 -3.71 2.94 -8.56
N GLU A 97 -2.89 2.04 -9.09
CA GLU A 97 -3.28 1.11 -10.15
C GLU A 97 -2.80 -0.30 -9.83
N SER A 98 -3.62 -1.29 -10.16
CA SER A 98 -3.26 -2.69 -9.95
C SER A 98 -2.63 -3.29 -11.21
N VAL A 99 -1.43 -3.84 -11.07
CA VAL A 99 -0.72 -4.57 -12.12
C VAL A 99 -0.60 -6.03 -11.71
N ILE A 100 -0.69 -6.93 -12.69
CA ILE A 100 -0.45 -8.36 -12.46
C ILE A 100 1.06 -8.57 -12.51
N LYS A 101 1.65 -8.92 -11.38
CA LYS A 101 3.07 -9.24 -11.29
C LYS A 101 3.33 -10.54 -12.01
N GLN A 102 4.20 -10.50 -13.01
CA GLN A 102 4.75 -11.69 -13.63
C GLN A 102 5.95 -12.19 -12.83
N ARG A 103 6.04 -13.50 -12.63
CA ARG A 103 7.23 -14.11 -12.04
C ARG A 103 8.33 -14.09 -13.09
N SER A 104 9.54 -13.73 -12.69
CA SER A 104 10.71 -13.96 -13.53
C SER A 104 10.90 -15.47 -13.70
N TYR A 105 11.11 -15.90 -14.93
CA TYR A 105 11.40 -17.28 -15.27
C TYR A 105 12.60 -17.32 -16.21
N THR A 106 13.36 -18.39 -16.11
CA THR A 106 14.58 -18.59 -16.89
C THR A 106 14.37 -19.80 -17.80
N THR A 107 14.52 -19.60 -19.10
CA THR A 107 14.37 -20.67 -20.10
C THR A 107 15.67 -21.46 -20.33
N THR A 108 16.80 -21.01 -19.79
CA THR A 108 18.14 -21.59 -20.04
C THR A 108 18.22 -23.07 -19.65
N SER A 109 17.64 -23.46 -18.51
CA SER A 109 17.66 -24.86 -18.06
C SER A 109 16.89 -25.80 -18.99
N ILE A 110 15.82 -25.32 -19.63
CA ILE A 110 15.05 -26.10 -20.60
C ILE A 110 15.80 -26.19 -21.93
N VAL A 111 16.42 -25.10 -22.37
CA VAL A 111 17.25 -25.09 -23.58
C VAL A 111 18.43 -26.04 -23.45
N GLU A 112 19.12 -26.06 -22.31
CA GLU A 112 20.22 -27.01 -22.04
C GLU A 112 19.73 -28.47 -22.03
N LYS A 113 18.54 -28.74 -21.44
CA LYS A 113 17.91 -30.07 -21.49
C LYS A 113 17.52 -30.47 -22.91
N LEU A 114 17.08 -29.52 -23.74
CA LEU A 114 16.74 -29.76 -25.14
C LEU A 114 17.97 -30.10 -25.98
N GLU A 115 19.07 -29.39 -25.78
CA GLU A 115 20.33 -29.64 -26.50
C GLU A 115 20.96 -30.98 -26.11
N SER A 116 20.83 -31.39 -24.85
CA SER A 116 21.34 -32.67 -24.34
C SER A 116 20.40 -33.87 -24.57
N SER A 117 19.15 -33.63 -24.99
CA SER A 117 18.16 -34.70 -25.21
C SER A 117 18.43 -35.53 -26.47
N ILE A 118 18.69 -36.82 -26.26
CA ILE A 118 18.85 -37.84 -27.31
C ILE A 118 17.67 -38.84 -27.27
N ASP A 119 17.10 -39.07 -26.07
CA ASP A 119 16.07 -40.08 -25.83
C ASP A 119 14.67 -39.47 -25.60
N ALA A 120 13.62 -40.18 -26.02
CA ALA A 120 12.22 -39.76 -25.93
C ALA A 120 11.75 -39.41 -24.50
N GLU A 121 12.31 -40.06 -23.48
CA GLU A 121 11.95 -39.85 -22.08
C GLU A 121 12.52 -38.52 -21.53
N THR A 122 13.75 -38.19 -21.91
CA THR A 122 14.37 -36.89 -21.56
C THR A 122 13.66 -35.72 -22.23
N LEU A 123 13.20 -35.92 -23.48
CA LEU A 123 12.42 -34.96 -24.23
C LEU A 123 11.02 -34.75 -23.61
N LEU A 124 10.36 -35.83 -23.16
CA LEU A 124 9.09 -35.76 -22.41
C LEU A 124 9.24 -34.93 -21.13
N GLY A 125 10.35 -35.09 -20.40
CA GLY A 125 10.66 -34.27 -19.23
C GLY A 125 10.77 -32.78 -19.58
N ALA A 126 11.48 -32.44 -20.66
CA ALA A 126 11.63 -31.06 -21.11
C ALA A 126 10.28 -30.43 -21.56
N VAL A 127 9.41 -31.20 -22.23
CA VAL A 127 8.05 -30.75 -22.61
C VAL A 127 7.21 -30.45 -21.38
N ARG A 128 7.27 -31.32 -20.34
CA ARG A 128 6.53 -31.12 -19.09
C ARG A 128 7.02 -29.90 -18.32
N ASP A 129 8.34 -29.72 -18.20
CA ASP A 129 8.93 -28.52 -17.59
C ASP A 129 8.48 -27.25 -18.33
N ALA A 130 8.39 -27.28 -19.67
CA ALA A 130 7.88 -26.18 -20.47
C ALA A 130 6.38 -25.91 -20.20
N CYS A 131 5.55 -26.96 -20.07
CA CYS A 131 4.16 -26.83 -19.66
C CYS A 131 4.01 -26.17 -18.28
N GLU A 132 4.86 -26.51 -17.32
CA GLU A 132 4.86 -25.86 -15.99
C GLU A 132 5.20 -24.37 -16.07
N ILE A 133 6.16 -23.97 -16.91
CA ILE A 133 6.46 -22.56 -17.14
C ILE A 133 5.25 -21.86 -17.77
N VAL A 134 4.67 -22.40 -18.84
CA VAL A 134 3.52 -21.80 -19.54
C VAL A 134 2.30 -21.67 -18.62
N THR A 135 2.03 -22.68 -17.81
CA THR A 135 0.93 -22.61 -16.82
C THR A 135 1.21 -21.60 -15.73
N SER A 136 2.48 -21.42 -15.31
CA SER A 136 2.85 -20.39 -14.34
C SER A 136 2.63 -18.96 -14.86
N LEU A 137 2.72 -18.70 -16.17
CA LEU A 137 2.43 -17.39 -16.78
C LEU A 137 0.97 -16.95 -16.61
N ARG A 138 0.07 -17.92 -16.35
CA ARG A 138 -1.35 -17.68 -16.06
C ARG A 138 -1.61 -17.38 -14.58
N THR A 139 -0.63 -17.59 -13.69
CA THR A 139 -0.81 -17.28 -12.26
C THR A 139 -0.87 -15.77 -12.05
N THR A 140 -1.91 -15.32 -11.33
CA THR A 140 -2.22 -13.90 -11.20
C THR A 140 -1.97 -13.44 -9.76
N GLU A 141 -0.82 -12.81 -9.52
CA GLU A 141 -0.60 -12.04 -8.30
C GLU A 141 -0.82 -10.56 -8.61
N ARG A 142 -1.80 -9.94 -7.95
CA ARG A 142 -2.09 -8.51 -8.15
C ARG A 142 -1.23 -7.68 -7.20
N PHE A 143 -0.52 -6.71 -7.75
CA PHE A 143 0.29 -5.75 -7.02
C PHE A 143 -0.25 -4.34 -7.29
N THR A 144 -0.51 -3.57 -6.24
CA THR A 144 -0.97 -2.19 -6.35
C THR A 144 0.22 -1.24 -6.36
N ILE A 145 0.36 -0.48 -7.44
CA ILE A 145 1.38 0.55 -7.59
C ILE A 145 0.75 1.87 -7.16
N LEU A 146 1.29 2.45 -6.09
CA LEU A 146 0.89 3.77 -5.60
C LEU A 146 1.52 4.85 -6.48
N GLY A 147 0.74 5.89 -6.74
CA GLY A 147 1.09 7.04 -7.56
C GLY A 147 1.14 6.83 -9.07
N LEU A 148 0.93 5.60 -9.56
CA LEU A 148 0.86 5.36 -11.00
C LEU A 148 -0.36 6.07 -11.60
N MET A 149 -0.11 6.88 -12.61
CA MET A 149 -1.16 7.56 -13.38
C MET A 149 -1.46 6.74 -14.62
N SER A 150 -2.75 6.51 -14.89
CA SER A 150 -3.22 5.75 -16.05
C SER A 150 -4.24 6.53 -16.89
N GLY A 151 -4.51 6.04 -18.10
CA GLY A 151 -5.64 6.46 -18.93
C GLY A 151 -5.67 7.97 -19.21
N LEU A 152 -6.78 8.62 -18.86
CA LEU A 152 -6.98 10.06 -19.13
C LEU A 152 -6.05 10.95 -18.30
N MET A 153 -5.72 10.58 -17.06
CA MET A 153 -4.85 11.37 -16.19
C MET A 153 -3.43 11.45 -16.75
N ALA A 154 -2.87 10.29 -17.11
CA ALA A 154 -1.53 10.20 -17.67
C ALA A 154 -1.42 10.95 -19.01
N ARG A 155 -2.42 10.82 -19.90
CA ARG A 155 -2.50 11.57 -21.16
C ARG A 155 -2.62 13.07 -20.95
N GLY A 156 -3.44 13.51 -19.98
CA GLY A 156 -3.60 14.92 -19.66
C GLY A 156 -2.34 15.58 -19.12
N ILE A 157 -1.55 14.85 -18.31
CA ILE A 157 -0.25 15.34 -17.83
C ILE A 157 0.80 15.33 -18.93
N ALA A 158 0.80 14.32 -19.81
CA ALA A 158 1.72 14.33 -20.95
C ALA A 158 1.53 15.57 -21.84
N GLN A 159 0.29 16.03 -22.05
CA GLN A 159 0.00 17.27 -22.77
C GLN A 159 0.54 18.53 -22.07
N ILE A 160 0.77 18.50 -20.75
CA ILE A 160 1.37 19.62 -20.02
C ILE A 160 2.85 19.78 -20.37
N LEU A 161 3.52 18.73 -20.83
CA LEU A 161 4.91 18.81 -21.29
C LEU A 161 5.07 19.66 -22.56
N ASP A 162 4.00 19.84 -23.34
CA ASP A 162 4.01 20.72 -24.52
C ASP A 162 3.93 22.21 -24.13
N ARG A 163 3.72 22.53 -22.84
CA ARG A 163 3.65 23.92 -22.36
C ARG A 163 5.03 24.56 -22.30
N PRO A 164 5.11 25.90 -22.40
CA PRO A 164 6.33 26.63 -22.09
C PRO A 164 6.86 26.27 -20.70
N LEU A 165 8.13 25.89 -20.65
CA LEU A 165 8.84 25.50 -19.44
C LEU A 165 9.54 26.69 -18.79
N ARG A 166 9.73 26.62 -17.47
CA ARG A 166 10.51 27.55 -16.66
C ARG A 166 11.86 26.94 -16.32
N ASN A 167 12.86 27.81 -16.16
CA ASN A 167 14.23 27.42 -15.87
C ASN A 167 14.49 27.23 -14.36
N GLN A 168 13.65 27.80 -13.51
CA GLN A 168 13.81 27.80 -12.06
C GLN A 168 12.44 27.69 -11.39
N VAL A 169 12.47 27.16 -10.18
CA VAL A 169 11.33 27.08 -9.28
C VAL A 169 11.39 28.26 -8.30
N GLU A 170 10.24 28.69 -7.76
CA GLU A 170 10.16 29.92 -6.96
C GLU A 170 10.60 29.69 -5.51
N ASP A 171 11.21 30.69 -4.89
CA ASP A 171 11.77 30.57 -3.53
C ASP A 171 10.69 30.33 -2.43
N PHE A 172 9.42 30.65 -2.73
CA PHE A 172 8.28 30.55 -1.83
C PHE A 172 7.41 29.30 -2.04
N GLU A 173 7.84 28.35 -2.87
CA GLU A 173 7.04 27.17 -3.19
C GLU A 173 7.12 26.05 -2.15
N VAL A 174 6.09 25.20 -2.15
CA VAL A 174 6.04 24.00 -1.31
C VAL A 174 5.98 22.76 -2.20
N LEU A 175 6.92 21.84 -2.02
CA LEU A 175 6.88 20.54 -2.70
C LEU A 175 5.98 19.57 -1.94
N LEU A 176 4.97 19.04 -2.62
CA LEU A 176 4.08 18.00 -2.08
C LEU A 176 4.74 16.62 -2.24
N ALA A 177 5.83 16.38 -1.52
CA ALA A 177 6.55 15.10 -1.57
C ALA A 177 6.40 14.31 -0.26
N GLY A 178 6.06 13.01 -0.39
CA GLY A 178 6.45 11.99 0.58
C GLY A 178 5.70 11.94 1.92
N LEU A 179 4.41 11.55 1.87
CA LEU A 179 3.76 10.91 3.04
C LEU A 179 4.21 9.45 3.23
N LEU A 180 4.70 8.81 2.17
CA LEU A 180 5.17 7.41 2.16
C LEU A 180 6.71 7.36 2.11
N LYS A 181 7.29 6.25 2.59
CA LYS A 181 8.74 6.05 2.62
C LYS A 181 9.27 5.94 1.18
N GLN A 182 10.29 6.71 0.81
CA GLN A 182 10.90 6.71 -0.54
C GLN A 182 11.28 5.31 -1.06
N LYS A 183 11.65 4.39 -0.17
CA LYS A 183 11.97 2.99 -0.51
C LYS A 183 10.76 2.20 -1.04
N GLU A 184 9.56 2.48 -0.53
CA GLU A 184 8.33 1.78 -0.94
C GLU A 184 7.90 2.21 -2.34
N PHE A 185 8.02 3.51 -2.64
CA PHE A 185 7.81 4.06 -3.98
C PHE A 185 8.79 3.46 -4.98
N GLN A 186 10.09 3.48 -4.67
CA GLN A 186 11.11 2.91 -5.57
C GLN A 186 10.84 1.44 -5.88
N LYS A 187 10.52 0.64 -4.84
CA LYS A 187 10.18 -0.77 -5.02
C LYS A 187 8.96 -0.96 -5.94
N SER A 188 7.98 -0.07 -5.87
CA SER A 188 6.78 -0.14 -6.71
C SER A 188 7.08 0.16 -8.18
N ILE A 189 7.96 1.15 -8.43
CA ILE A 189 8.45 1.48 -9.77
C ILE A 189 9.30 0.34 -10.33
N ASP A 190 10.20 -0.23 -9.53
CA ASP A 190 11.05 -1.34 -9.96
C ASP A 190 10.20 -2.56 -10.38
N ILE A 191 9.16 -2.90 -9.60
CA ILE A 191 8.21 -3.98 -9.95
C ILE A 191 7.47 -3.69 -11.25
N LEU A 192 7.05 -2.45 -11.48
CA LEU A 192 6.40 -2.05 -12.73
C LEU A 192 7.31 -2.25 -13.94
N LEU A 193 8.56 -1.80 -13.84
CA LEU A 193 9.55 -1.88 -14.92
C LEU A 193 9.96 -3.34 -15.19
N GLU A 194 10.15 -4.15 -14.14
CA GLU A 194 10.41 -5.59 -14.26
C GLU A 194 9.22 -6.31 -14.94
N THR A 195 7.99 -6.00 -14.54
CA THR A 195 6.78 -6.59 -15.13
C THR A 195 6.60 -6.19 -16.60
N ALA A 196 6.83 -4.91 -16.93
CA ALA A 196 6.71 -4.44 -18.31
C ALA A 196 7.79 -5.07 -19.22
N SER A 197 9.02 -5.20 -18.72
CA SER A 197 10.14 -5.77 -19.49
C SER A 197 9.97 -7.27 -19.72
N THR A 198 9.54 -8.01 -18.69
CA THR A 198 9.19 -9.42 -18.83
C THR A 198 8.08 -9.59 -19.87
N LEU A 199 6.92 -8.94 -19.73
CA LEU A 199 5.82 -9.06 -20.70
C LEU A 199 6.22 -8.71 -22.14
N SER A 200 7.09 -7.71 -22.33
CA SER A 200 7.56 -7.33 -23.68
C SER A 200 8.42 -8.38 -24.38
N SER A 201 9.05 -9.28 -23.60
CA SER A 201 9.99 -10.29 -24.11
C SER A 201 9.47 -11.73 -24.00
N VAL A 202 8.47 -11.97 -23.14
CA VAL A 202 7.87 -13.29 -22.89
C VAL A 202 7.36 -13.94 -24.16
N GLU A 203 6.57 -13.22 -24.95
CA GLU A 203 5.93 -13.80 -26.14
C GLU A 203 6.98 -14.33 -27.12
N LYS A 204 8.04 -13.54 -27.38
CA LYS A 204 9.13 -13.93 -28.30
C LYS A 204 9.93 -15.10 -27.77
N THR A 205 10.33 -15.04 -26.50
CA THR A 205 11.19 -16.07 -25.88
C THR A 205 10.47 -17.41 -25.80
N VAL A 206 9.22 -17.43 -25.32
CA VAL A 206 8.42 -18.66 -25.18
C VAL A 206 8.00 -19.21 -26.54
N SER A 207 7.64 -18.36 -27.52
CA SER A 207 7.34 -18.83 -28.89
C SER A 207 8.55 -19.54 -29.50
N SER A 208 9.75 -18.95 -29.39
CA SER A 208 10.97 -19.57 -29.93
C SER A 208 11.32 -20.90 -29.25
N LEU A 209 11.04 -21.02 -27.94
CA LEU A 209 11.25 -22.25 -27.20
C LEU A 209 10.29 -23.36 -27.66
N ILE A 210 9.01 -23.02 -27.88
CA ILE A 210 7.99 -23.96 -28.35
C ILE A 210 8.29 -24.41 -29.78
N ASP A 211 8.68 -23.51 -30.67
CA ASP A 211 9.05 -23.84 -32.05
C ASP A 211 10.24 -24.81 -32.09
N ASN A 212 11.27 -24.55 -31.27
CA ASN A 212 12.42 -25.45 -31.14
C ASN A 212 12.03 -26.82 -30.56
N LEU A 213 11.15 -26.85 -29.56
CA LEU A 213 10.63 -28.08 -28.95
C LEU A 213 9.84 -28.90 -29.96
N ALA A 214 8.93 -28.27 -30.71
CA ALA A 214 8.11 -28.92 -31.72
C ALA A 214 8.98 -29.54 -32.82
N ALA A 215 9.95 -28.80 -33.35
CA ALA A 215 10.88 -29.29 -34.35
C ALA A 215 11.72 -30.48 -33.84
N LYS A 216 12.14 -30.44 -32.57
CA LYS A 216 12.90 -31.55 -31.96
C LYS A 216 12.05 -32.79 -31.76
N VAL A 217 10.81 -32.64 -31.28
CA VAL A 217 9.84 -33.74 -31.13
C VAL A 217 9.58 -34.42 -32.47
N GLU A 218 9.33 -33.65 -33.54
CA GLU A 218 9.14 -34.20 -34.89
C GLU A 218 10.38 -34.99 -35.34
N SER A 219 11.58 -34.45 -35.15
CA SER A 219 12.83 -35.14 -35.53
C SER A 219 13.06 -36.46 -34.78
N VAL A 220 12.62 -36.57 -33.52
CA VAL A 220 12.80 -37.79 -32.70
C VAL A 220 11.75 -38.83 -33.07
N VAL A 221 10.50 -38.41 -33.33
CA VAL A 221 9.43 -39.30 -33.81
C VAL A 221 9.80 -39.88 -35.17
N GLU A 222 10.24 -39.05 -36.12
CA GLU A 222 10.67 -39.50 -37.45
C GLU A 222 11.85 -40.48 -37.38
N LYS A 223 12.85 -40.22 -36.53
CA LYS A 223 13.97 -41.14 -36.31
C LYS A 223 13.53 -42.47 -35.69
N GLY A 224 12.67 -42.44 -34.67
CA GLY A 224 12.16 -43.64 -34.04
C GLY A 224 11.36 -44.53 -34.99
N GLU A 225 10.56 -43.92 -35.88
CA GLU A 225 9.85 -44.63 -36.94
C GLU A 225 10.82 -45.19 -38.00
N ALA A 226 11.82 -44.41 -38.41
CA ALA A 226 12.82 -44.82 -39.40
C ALA A 226 13.73 -45.97 -38.92
N GLU A 227 14.16 -45.96 -37.66
CA GLU A 227 15.00 -47.03 -37.07
C GLU A 227 14.22 -48.34 -36.87
N SER A 228 12.91 -48.23 -36.62
CA SER A 228 12.06 -49.38 -36.34
C SER A 228 11.45 -50.01 -37.60
N ALA A 229 11.26 -49.24 -38.67
CA ALA A 229 10.78 -49.73 -39.97
C ALA A 229 11.57 -50.94 -40.54
N PRO A 230 12.93 -50.94 -40.55
CA PRO A 230 13.69 -52.10 -41.02
C PRO A 230 13.60 -53.30 -40.08
N ILE A 231 13.39 -53.09 -38.77
CA ILE A 231 13.22 -54.18 -37.79
C ILE A 231 11.84 -54.84 -37.98
N LEU A 232 10.79 -54.03 -38.12
CA LEU A 232 9.42 -54.49 -38.37
C LEU A 232 9.32 -55.23 -39.70
N SER A 233 9.86 -54.68 -40.79
CA SER A 233 9.86 -55.36 -42.10
C SER A 233 10.61 -56.70 -42.10
N ARG A 234 11.74 -56.81 -41.36
CA ARG A 234 12.44 -58.09 -41.18
C ARG A 234 11.63 -59.10 -40.37
N LEU A 235 10.93 -58.64 -39.34
CA LEU A 235 10.03 -59.49 -38.55
C LEU A 235 8.84 -59.95 -39.39
N ASP A 236 8.22 -59.05 -40.16
CA ASP A 236 7.10 -59.37 -41.05
C ASP A 236 7.50 -60.44 -42.09
N LEU A 237 8.61 -60.25 -42.80
CA LEU A 237 9.12 -61.23 -43.77
C LEU A 237 9.42 -62.59 -43.13
N ARG A 238 9.89 -62.59 -41.88
CA ARG A 238 10.21 -63.82 -41.15
C ARG A 238 8.96 -64.52 -40.64
N ILE A 239 7.97 -63.78 -40.16
CA ILE A 239 6.64 -64.27 -39.79
C ILE A 239 5.99 -64.92 -41.01
N ASP A 240 5.96 -64.22 -42.16
CA ASP A 240 5.41 -64.76 -43.41
C ASP A 240 6.10 -66.06 -43.84
N SER A 241 7.44 -66.13 -43.71
CA SER A 241 8.20 -67.34 -44.00
C SER A 241 7.87 -68.49 -43.03
N LEU A 242 7.66 -68.20 -41.75
CA LEU A 242 7.26 -69.20 -40.75
C LEU A 242 5.83 -69.71 -41.01
N HIS A 243 4.90 -68.84 -41.41
CA HIS A 243 3.56 -69.23 -41.84
C HIS A 243 3.62 -70.23 -43.01
N GLN A 244 4.37 -69.91 -44.07
CA GLN A 244 4.53 -70.81 -45.22
C GLN A 244 5.19 -72.16 -44.84
N GLN A 245 6.17 -72.14 -43.94
CA GLN A 245 6.83 -73.36 -43.45
C GLN A 245 5.89 -74.23 -42.60
N ILE A 246 5.05 -73.61 -41.77
CA ILE A 246 4.05 -74.34 -40.98
C ILE A 246 3.00 -74.96 -41.90
N GLU A 247 2.52 -74.21 -42.90
CA GLU A 247 1.52 -74.68 -43.86
C GLU A 247 2.04 -75.85 -44.72
N THR A 248 3.30 -75.80 -45.16
CA THR A 248 3.93 -76.92 -45.89
C THR A 248 4.13 -78.14 -44.99
N LEU A 249 4.61 -77.97 -43.75
CA LEU A 249 4.76 -79.07 -42.79
C LEU A 249 3.42 -79.70 -42.37
N GLU A 250 2.35 -78.90 -42.26
CA GLU A 250 0.99 -79.40 -42.01
C GLU A 250 0.45 -80.19 -43.21
N SER A 251 0.71 -79.72 -44.44
CA SER A 251 0.41 -80.46 -45.67
C SER A 251 1.19 -81.77 -45.77
N GLU A 252 2.46 -81.80 -45.38
CA GLU A 252 3.27 -83.03 -45.35
C GLU A 252 2.84 -83.98 -44.25
N PHE A 253 2.51 -83.47 -43.07
CA PHE A 253 1.97 -84.24 -41.95
C PHE A 253 0.68 -84.96 -42.35
N THR A 254 -0.24 -84.26 -43.03
CA THR A 254 -1.50 -84.84 -43.51
C THR A 254 -1.26 -85.90 -44.60
N LYS A 255 -0.37 -85.66 -45.57
CA LYS A 255 0.01 -86.65 -46.60
C LYS A 255 0.64 -87.91 -46.03
N ILE A 256 1.58 -87.78 -45.09
CA ILE A 256 2.28 -88.92 -44.47
C ILE A 256 1.34 -89.71 -43.55
N SER A 257 0.42 -89.03 -42.86
CA SER A 257 -0.60 -89.68 -42.03
C SER A 257 -1.55 -90.59 -42.84
N ALA A 258 -1.78 -90.28 -44.12
CA ALA A 258 -2.61 -91.07 -45.04
C ALA A 258 -1.88 -92.23 -45.74
N SER A 259 -0.55 -92.33 -45.64
CA SER A 259 0.26 -93.38 -46.30
C SER A 259 0.45 -94.64 -45.44
N SER A 260 0.72 -95.80 -46.09
CA SER A 260 0.92 -97.12 -45.47
C SER A 260 2.38 -97.61 -45.58
N SER A 261 3.30 -96.99 -44.83
CA SER A 261 4.75 -97.31 -44.79
C SER A 261 5.20 -97.73 -43.38
N ASP A 262 6.17 -98.64 -43.28
CA ASP A 262 6.76 -99.12 -42.01
C ASP A 262 7.58 -98.05 -41.26
N THR A 263 8.02 -96.98 -41.94
CA THR A 263 8.79 -95.85 -41.34
C THR A 263 7.91 -94.67 -40.89
N LYS A 264 6.58 -94.85 -40.90
CA LYS A 264 5.57 -93.84 -40.57
C LYS A 264 5.67 -93.22 -39.16
N PRO A 265 5.88 -93.98 -38.06
CA PRO A 265 5.83 -93.40 -36.72
C PRO A 265 7.02 -92.47 -36.43
N GLU A 266 8.22 -92.80 -36.93
CA GLU A 266 9.42 -91.97 -36.75
C GLU A 266 9.33 -90.65 -37.52
N ARG A 267 8.91 -90.71 -38.80
CA ARG A 267 8.72 -89.50 -39.63
C ARG A 267 7.61 -88.58 -39.09
N LEU A 268 6.52 -89.14 -38.57
CA LEU A 268 5.46 -88.34 -37.94
C LEU A 268 5.94 -87.68 -36.64
N ALA A 269 6.77 -88.36 -35.85
CA ALA A 269 7.35 -87.76 -34.64
C ALA A 269 8.30 -86.60 -34.98
N GLU A 270 9.14 -86.75 -36.01
CA GLU A 270 10.06 -85.72 -36.48
C GLU A 270 9.34 -84.49 -37.08
N ILE A 271 8.29 -84.70 -37.88
CA ILE A 271 7.47 -83.60 -38.39
C ILE A 271 6.74 -82.91 -37.24
N LYS A 272 6.25 -83.66 -36.24
CA LYS A 272 5.53 -83.07 -35.12
C LYS A 272 6.45 -82.23 -34.21
N THR A 273 7.69 -82.65 -33.98
CA THR A 273 8.67 -81.86 -33.21
C THR A 273 9.10 -80.61 -33.95
N THR A 274 9.33 -80.70 -35.27
CA THR A 274 9.67 -79.53 -36.10
C THR A 274 8.51 -78.53 -36.19
N LEU A 275 7.26 -79.01 -36.31
CA LEU A 275 6.06 -78.18 -36.35
C LEU A 275 5.82 -77.45 -35.03
N LEU A 276 6.02 -78.12 -33.88
CA LEU A 276 6.01 -77.48 -32.56
C LEU A 276 7.09 -76.40 -32.43
N ALA A 277 8.31 -76.67 -32.90
CA ALA A 277 9.40 -75.70 -32.86
C ALA A 277 9.12 -74.46 -33.73
N ARG A 278 8.49 -74.64 -34.90
CA ARG A 278 8.11 -73.54 -35.80
C ARG A 278 6.94 -72.72 -35.25
N LYS A 279 5.92 -73.35 -34.69
CA LYS A 279 4.81 -72.64 -34.00
C LYS A 279 5.31 -71.81 -32.81
N ALA A 280 6.21 -72.37 -32.00
CA ALA A 280 6.82 -71.63 -30.89
C ALA A 280 7.79 -70.51 -31.34
N ALA A 281 8.33 -70.58 -32.57
CA ALA A 281 9.10 -69.48 -33.16
C ALA A 281 8.18 -68.38 -33.68
N LEU A 282 7.04 -68.74 -34.30
CA LEU A 282 6.02 -67.81 -34.76
C LEU A 282 5.44 -66.98 -33.60
N GLU A 283 4.98 -67.62 -32.52
CA GLU A 283 4.45 -66.92 -31.34
C GLU A 283 5.47 -65.93 -30.75
N ARG A 284 6.76 -66.29 -30.72
CA ARG A 284 7.81 -65.39 -30.23
C ARG A 284 8.04 -64.19 -31.14
N ASP A 285 8.07 -64.40 -32.45
CA ASP A 285 8.31 -63.32 -33.41
C ASP A 285 7.08 -62.39 -33.51
N GLU A 286 5.85 -62.93 -33.41
CA GLU A 286 4.60 -62.15 -33.30
C GLU A 286 4.54 -61.33 -32.00
N ALA A 287 4.87 -61.93 -30.86
CA ALA A 287 4.92 -61.23 -29.58
C ALA A 287 5.94 -60.09 -29.61
N ARG A 288 7.14 -60.34 -30.16
CA ARG A 288 8.18 -59.34 -30.30
C ARG A 288 7.77 -58.20 -31.23
N ARG A 289 7.13 -58.51 -32.36
CA ARG A 289 6.57 -57.50 -33.28
C ARG A 289 5.57 -56.61 -32.56
N ASN A 290 4.60 -57.20 -31.86
CA ASN A 290 3.55 -56.46 -31.16
C ASN A 290 4.13 -55.59 -30.03
N GLU A 291 5.12 -56.08 -29.28
CA GLU A 291 5.83 -55.32 -28.25
C GLU A 291 6.57 -54.12 -28.84
N THR A 292 7.31 -54.33 -29.94
CA THR A 292 8.05 -53.25 -30.61
C THR A 292 7.10 -52.17 -31.14
N LEU A 293 5.99 -52.59 -31.76
CA LEU A 293 4.97 -51.72 -32.33
C LEU A 293 4.23 -50.92 -31.24
N SER A 294 3.92 -51.56 -30.10
CA SER A 294 3.34 -50.91 -28.93
C SER A 294 4.27 -49.87 -28.31
N ASN A 295 5.57 -50.15 -28.20
CA ASN A 295 6.53 -49.22 -27.61
C ASN A 295 6.73 -47.96 -28.48
N ILE A 296 6.79 -48.11 -29.80
CA ILE A 296 6.90 -46.98 -30.74
C ILE A 296 5.63 -46.13 -30.70
N GLN A 297 4.47 -46.78 -30.86
CA GLN A 297 3.19 -46.07 -30.84
C GLN A 297 2.92 -45.39 -29.50
N GLY A 298 3.30 -46.00 -28.38
CA GLY A 298 3.14 -45.41 -27.05
C GLY A 298 4.00 -44.15 -26.86
N ASN A 299 5.29 -44.24 -27.13
CA ASN A 299 6.23 -43.13 -26.91
C ASN A 299 5.99 -41.96 -27.88
N SER A 300 5.81 -42.23 -29.17
CA SER A 300 5.52 -41.20 -30.17
C SER A 300 4.17 -40.53 -29.92
N ARG A 301 3.13 -41.30 -29.58
CA ARG A 301 1.81 -40.74 -29.29
C ARG A 301 1.82 -39.87 -28.03
N ASN A 302 2.50 -40.30 -26.97
CA ASN A 302 2.62 -39.50 -25.75
C ASN A 302 3.36 -38.18 -26.01
N LEU A 303 4.44 -38.21 -26.78
CA LEU A 303 5.18 -37.00 -27.16
C LEU A 303 4.33 -36.03 -27.98
N LEU A 304 3.59 -36.53 -28.96
CA LEU A 304 2.70 -35.69 -29.79
C LEU A 304 1.56 -35.08 -28.96
N ILE A 305 0.94 -35.85 -28.07
CA ILE A 305 -0.12 -35.35 -27.18
C ILE A 305 0.42 -34.25 -26.27
N GLU A 306 1.57 -34.45 -25.61
CA GLU A 306 2.14 -33.44 -24.71
C GLU A 306 2.59 -32.20 -25.46
N ARG A 307 3.12 -32.34 -26.69
CA ARG A 307 3.41 -31.21 -27.58
C ARG A 307 2.13 -30.42 -27.89
N ASP A 308 1.06 -31.10 -28.29
CA ASP A 308 -0.19 -30.44 -28.66
C ASP A 308 -0.83 -29.74 -27.45
N ASN A 309 -0.76 -30.36 -26.27
CA ASN A 309 -1.15 -29.74 -25.01
C ASN A 309 -0.33 -28.47 -24.70
N LEU A 310 1.00 -28.52 -24.88
CA LEU A 310 1.88 -27.37 -24.69
C LEU A 310 1.50 -26.22 -25.62
N VAL A 311 1.26 -26.50 -26.90
CA VAL A 311 0.86 -25.49 -27.90
C VAL A 311 -0.49 -24.89 -27.54
N ALA A 312 -1.47 -25.70 -27.14
CA ALA A 312 -2.79 -25.22 -26.73
C ALA A 312 -2.73 -24.35 -25.47
N GLU A 313 -2.01 -24.78 -24.44
CA GLU A 313 -1.80 -23.98 -23.22
C GLU A 313 -1.06 -22.68 -23.52
N PHE A 314 -0.08 -22.71 -24.43
CA PHE A 314 0.62 -21.49 -24.83
C PHE A 314 -0.29 -20.52 -25.58
N GLN A 315 -1.17 -20.99 -26.46
CA GLN A 315 -2.14 -20.12 -27.13
C GLN A 315 -3.08 -19.44 -26.12
N ALA A 316 -3.55 -20.18 -25.11
CA ALA A 316 -4.37 -19.63 -24.04
C ALA A 316 -3.59 -18.62 -23.17
N ALA A 317 -2.34 -18.94 -22.82
CA ALA A 317 -1.46 -18.04 -22.10
C ALA A 317 -1.15 -16.77 -22.92
N LYS A 318 -0.93 -16.89 -24.23
CA LYS A 318 -0.64 -15.80 -25.15
C LYS A 318 -1.78 -14.77 -25.20
N MET A 319 -3.04 -15.22 -25.27
CA MET A 319 -4.19 -14.30 -25.19
C MET A 319 -4.15 -13.49 -23.89
N THR A 320 -3.96 -14.17 -22.75
CA THR A 320 -3.88 -13.52 -21.43
C THR A 320 -2.69 -12.54 -21.34
N LEU A 321 -1.53 -12.92 -21.88
CA LEU A 321 -0.33 -12.08 -21.90
C LEU A 321 -0.51 -10.84 -22.78
N ASN A 322 -1.19 -10.97 -23.92
CA ASN A 322 -1.49 -9.83 -24.80
C ASN A 322 -2.46 -8.85 -24.15
N ASP A 323 -3.48 -9.36 -23.44
CA ASP A 323 -4.39 -8.51 -22.67
C ASP A 323 -3.65 -7.77 -21.54
N GLN A 324 -2.74 -8.45 -20.85
CA GLN A 324 -1.89 -7.83 -19.83
C GLN A 324 -0.92 -6.79 -20.42
N LEU A 325 -0.27 -7.12 -21.54
CA LEU A 325 0.65 -6.24 -22.23
C LEU A 325 -0.07 -4.98 -22.72
N SER A 326 -1.26 -5.12 -23.32
CA SER A 326 -2.07 -3.98 -23.76
C SER A 326 -2.48 -3.08 -22.59
N SER A 327 -2.89 -3.68 -21.46
CA SER A 327 -3.20 -2.95 -20.23
C SER A 327 -2.01 -2.13 -19.71
N ILE A 328 -0.80 -2.72 -19.64
CA ILE A 328 0.40 -1.99 -19.21
C ILE A 328 0.80 -0.92 -20.24
N ILE A 329 0.67 -1.20 -21.55
CA ILE A 329 0.90 -0.19 -22.59
C ILE A 329 -0.05 0.99 -22.42
N ASP A 330 -1.33 0.75 -22.10
CA ASP A 330 -2.34 1.79 -21.86
C ASP A 330 -2.06 2.62 -20.59
N MET A 331 -1.34 2.06 -19.62
CA MET A 331 -0.83 2.81 -18.45
C MET A 331 0.37 3.71 -18.79
N SER A 332 1.06 3.46 -19.91
CA SER A 332 2.18 4.31 -20.37
C SER A 332 1.71 5.37 -21.38
N VAL A 333 2.48 6.45 -21.50
CA VAL A 333 2.13 7.61 -22.35
C VAL A 333 3.25 7.89 -23.34
N PRO A 334 2.96 8.29 -24.60
CA PRO A 334 4.00 8.65 -25.56
C PRO A 334 4.70 9.94 -25.13
N ILE A 335 5.88 9.79 -24.53
CA ILE A 335 6.74 10.89 -24.07
C ILE A 335 8.16 10.51 -24.45
N SER A 336 8.83 11.41 -25.16
CA SER A 336 10.27 11.30 -25.43
C SER A 336 11.02 11.83 -24.22
N PRO A 337 11.71 10.99 -23.42
CA PRO A 337 12.48 11.49 -22.29
C PRO A 337 13.58 12.43 -22.80
N VAL A 338 13.67 13.63 -22.22
CA VAL A 338 14.78 14.56 -22.46
C VAL A 338 16.03 13.92 -21.87
N ASN A 339 16.85 13.36 -22.74
CA ASN A 339 17.96 12.47 -22.38
C ASN A 339 19.21 13.31 -22.08
N ASP A 340 19.19 14.08 -20.99
CA ASP A 340 20.33 14.89 -20.57
C ASP A 340 21.00 14.25 -19.33
N GLY A 341 22.10 13.52 -19.56
CA GLY A 341 23.07 13.22 -18.50
C GLY A 341 22.76 12.09 -17.50
N GLY A 342 21.82 11.19 -17.79
CA GLY A 342 21.58 9.98 -16.95
C GLY A 342 20.90 10.25 -15.60
N LYS A 343 20.35 11.44 -15.39
CA LYS A 343 19.48 11.76 -14.26
C LYS A 343 18.02 11.47 -14.63
N ASP A 344 17.26 10.97 -13.66
CA ASP A 344 15.82 10.78 -13.81
C ASP A 344 15.12 12.15 -13.94
N ALA A 345 14.03 12.17 -14.72
CA ALA A 345 13.28 13.38 -15.01
C ALA A 345 12.06 13.51 -14.09
N LEU A 346 11.85 14.72 -13.56
CA LEU A 346 10.78 15.02 -12.62
C LEU A 346 9.97 16.23 -13.10
N ILE A 347 8.67 16.05 -13.30
CA ILE A 347 7.73 17.12 -13.60
C ILE A 347 7.26 17.72 -12.28
N LEU A 348 7.34 19.03 -12.14
CA LEU A 348 6.78 19.76 -11.02
C LEU A 348 5.46 20.39 -11.45
N LEU A 349 4.32 19.72 -11.20
CA LEU A 349 3.01 20.23 -11.59
C LEU A 349 2.51 21.28 -10.58
N PRO A 350 2.28 22.54 -11.00
CA PRO A 350 1.89 23.61 -10.08
C PRO A 350 0.40 23.55 -9.71
N PHE A 351 0.11 23.79 -8.43
CA PHE A 351 -1.22 23.95 -7.85
C PHE A 351 -1.20 25.08 -6.81
N PHE A 352 -2.36 25.66 -6.51
CA PHE A 352 -2.52 26.57 -5.38
C PHE A 352 -3.42 25.93 -4.34
N LEU A 353 -3.05 26.03 -3.06
CA LEU A 353 -3.91 25.63 -1.95
C LEU A 353 -4.34 26.85 -1.16
N ALA A 354 -5.64 27.08 -1.07
CA ALA A 354 -6.23 28.12 -0.23
C ALA A 354 -6.85 27.48 1.01
N GLY A 355 -6.40 27.91 2.18
CA GLY A 355 -6.94 27.47 3.46
C GLY A 355 -7.98 28.44 3.98
N PHE A 356 -9.20 27.95 4.21
CA PHE A 356 -10.29 28.70 4.81
C PHE A 356 -10.63 28.14 6.18
N SER A 357 -10.65 29.00 7.20
CA SER A 357 -10.92 28.60 8.58
C SER A 357 -12.20 29.25 9.09
N LYS A 358 -13.18 28.41 9.45
CA LYS A 358 -14.44 28.85 10.04
C LYS A 358 -14.69 28.08 11.33
N LYS A 359 -14.81 28.80 12.45
CA LYS A 359 -15.04 28.20 13.79
C LYS A 359 -14.02 27.11 14.15
N GLY A 360 -12.76 27.29 13.76
CA GLY A 360 -11.67 26.35 14.05
C GLY A 360 -11.58 25.13 13.13
N GLN A 361 -12.47 24.99 12.14
CA GLN A 361 -12.37 23.97 11.10
C GLN A 361 -11.67 24.53 9.87
N LEU A 362 -10.53 23.94 9.51
CA LEU A 362 -9.77 24.27 8.31
C LEU A 362 -10.28 23.47 7.11
N HIS A 363 -10.80 24.16 6.12
CA HIS A 363 -11.15 23.63 4.81
C HIS A 363 -10.11 24.09 3.79
N ILE A 364 -9.60 23.15 3.00
CA ILE A 364 -8.55 23.44 2.01
C ILE A 364 -9.15 23.28 0.62
N GLU A 365 -9.10 24.36 -0.15
CA GLU A 365 -9.47 24.37 -1.56
C GLU A 365 -8.20 24.34 -2.43
N VAL A 366 -8.27 23.62 -3.55
CA VAL A 366 -7.14 23.44 -4.46
C VAL A 366 -7.50 24.04 -5.81
N TYR A 367 -6.67 24.95 -6.30
CA TYR A 367 -6.79 25.49 -7.65
C TYR A 367 -5.73 24.89 -8.57
N PRO A 368 -6.13 24.45 -9.78
CA PRO A 368 -5.21 23.83 -10.73
C PRO A 368 -4.29 24.82 -11.42
N ILE A 369 -3.23 24.29 -12.04
CA ILE A 369 -2.59 24.90 -13.20
C ILE A 369 -3.67 25.36 -14.19
N SER A 370 -3.53 26.57 -14.72
CA SER A 370 -4.66 27.24 -15.40
C SER A 370 -4.38 27.57 -16.86
N GLN A 371 -5.44 27.90 -17.58
CA GLN A 371 -5.42 28.47 -18.92
C GLN A 371 -6.25 29.76 -18.90
N LEU A 372 -5.70 30.87 -19.38
CA LEU A 372 -6.44 32.12 -19.49
C LEU A 372 -7.33 32.09 -20.73
N VAL A 373 -8.63 32.24 -20.52
CA VAL A 373 -9.64 32.26 -21.57
C VAL A 373 -10.11 33.71 -21.77
N SER A 374 -9.70 34.31 -22.88
CA SER A 374 -10.11 35.68 -23.21
C SER A 374 -11.50 35.71 -23.83
N ASN A 375 -12.55 35.64 -23.01
CA ASN A 375 -13.95 35.70 -23.46
C ASN A 375 -14.43 37.12 -23.81
N GLY A 376 -13.59 38.14 -23.61
CA GLY A 376 -13.95 39.55 -23.76
C GLY A 376 -14.83 40.09 -22.63
N GLU A 377 -15.14 39.27 -21.63
CA GLU A 377 -15.84 39.70 -20.41
C GLU A 377 -14.97 40.66 -19.60
N LYS A 378 -15.60 41.71 -19.08
CA LYS A 378 -14.98 42.73 -18.22
C LYS A 378 -15.84 42.96 -16.99
N VAL A 379 -15.23 43.53 -15.96
CA VAL A 379 -15.95 43.92 -14.74
C VAL A 379 -17.17 44.79 -15.06
N SER A 380 -18.26 44.56 -14.33
CA SER A 380 -19.56 45.22 -14.55
C SER A 380 -20.03 45.91 -13.27
N ARG A 381 -21.15 46.64 -13.30
CA ARG A 381 -21.68 47.28 -12.07
C ARG A 381 -21.92 46.31 -10.90
N ARG A 382 -22.14 45.02 -11.17
CA ARG A 382 -22.45 43.99 -10.16
C ARG A 382 -21.30 43.06 -9.81
N ARG A 383 -20.19 43.08 -10.57
CA ARG A 383 -19.04 42.19 -10.36
C ARG A 383 -17.76 43.00 -10.33
N ASP A 384 -16.97 42.79 -9.29
CA ASP A 384 -15.75 43.56 -9.01
C ASP A 384 -14.49 42.84 -9.49
N PHE A 385 -14.57 41.53 -9.72
CA PHE A 385 -13.58 40.73 -10.44
C PHE A 385 -14.26 39.82 -11.48
N VAL A 386 -13.52 39.54 -12.57
CA VAL A 386 -13.88 38.55 -13.58
C VAL A 386 -12.73 37.57 -13.69
N ASP A 387 -13.01 36.34 -13.27
CA ASP A 387 -12.06 35.26 -13.31
C ASP A 387 -11.89 34.72 -14.73
N GLY A 388 -10.73 35.01 -15.33
CA GLY A 388 -10.38 34.57 -16.67
C GLY A 388 -9.71 33.19 -16.73
N PHE A 389 -9.45 32.55 -15.59
CA PHE A 389 -8.71 31.29 -15.56
C PHE A 389 -9.65 30.09 -15.66
N SER A 390 -9.30 29.10 -16.45
CA SER A 390 -9.99 27.81 -16.46
C SER A 390 -8.99 26.67 -16.32
N SER A 391 -9.48 25.51 -15.87
CA SER A 391 -8.68 24.30 -15.94
C SER A 391 -8.40 23.92 -17.39
N PRO A 392 -7.19 23.43 -17.72
CA PRO A 392 -6.80 23.09 -19.08
C PRO A 392 -7.39 21.77 -19.57
N SER A 393 -7.71 20.85 -18.66
CA SER A 393 -8.25 19.54 -19.02
C SER A 393 -8.99 18.88 -17.86
N ARG A 394 -9.91 17.96 -18.20
CA ARG A 394 -10.61 17.12 -17.22
C ARG A 394 -9.68 16.25 -16.38
N ALA A 395 -8.50 15.92 -16.91
CA ALA A 395 -7.48 15.17 -16.18
C ALA A 395 -6.94 15.98 -15.00
N ILE A 396 -6.72 17.28 -15.23
CA ILE A 396 -6.26 18.18 -14.18
C ILE A 396 -7.36 18.45 -13.16
N ASP A 397 -8.61 18.59 -13.59
CA ASP A 397 -9.76 18.67 -12.67
C ASP A 397 -9.85 17.43 -11.75
N ALA A 398 -9.63 16.24 -12.30
CA ALA A 398 -9.63 15.00 -11.53
C ALA A 398 -8.51 15.00 -10.47
N ILE A 399 -7.29 15.38 -10.84
CA ILE A 399 -6.15 15.48 -9.90
C ILE A 399 -6.42 16.53 -8.83
N THR A 400 -6.97 17.69 -9.21
CA THR A 400 -7.35 18.75 -8.27
C THR A 400 -8.40 18.26 -7.27
N SER A 401 -9.42 17.54 -7.74
CA SER A 401 -10.45 16.97 -6.86
C SER A 401 -9.84 15.96 -5.88
N LEU A 402 -8.99 15.05 -6.38
CA LEU A 402 -8.31 14.06 -5.53
C LEU A 402 -7.39 14.72 -4.50
N LEU A 403 -6.64 15.75 -4.92
CA LEU A 403 -5.75 16.49 -4.02
C LEU A 403 -6.53 17.29 -2.98
N SER A 404 -7.65 17.91 -3.35
CA SER A 404 -8.53 18.62 -2.42
C SER A 404 -9.19 17.67 -1.42
N GLU A 405 -9.71 16.53 -1.88
CA GLU A 405 -10.27 15.50 -1.02
C GLU A 405 -9.22 15.00 -0.03
N ARG A 406 -8.01 14.67 -0.51
CA ARG A 406 -6.94 14.20 0.35
C ARG A 406 -6.43 15.26 1.31
N ALA A 407 -6.26 16.51 0.88
CA ALA A 407 -5.84 17.60 1.75
C ALA A 407 -6.84 17.85 2.91
N ASN A 408 -8.12 17.53 2.70
CA ASN A 408 -9.15 17.65 3.73
C ASN A 408 -9.34 16.38 4.59
N ASN A 409 -9.04 15.20 4.06
CA ASN A 409 -9.30 13.94 4.78
C ASN A 409 -8.04 13.37 5.46
N ASP A 410 -6.86 13.59 4.88
CA ASP A 410 -5.59 13.07 5.39
C ASP A 410 -5.01 14.02 6.45
N VAL A 411 -4.95 13.54 7.69
CA VAL A 411 -4.44 14.31 8.84
C VAL A 411 -2.97 14.69 8.67
N ALA A 412 -2.16 13.79 8.09
CA ALA A 412 -0.73 14.03 7.92
C ALA A 412 -0.48 15.09 6.83
N LEU A 413 -1.20 15.00 5.70
CA LEU A 413 -1.13 16.01 4.65
C LEU A 413 -1.61 17.37 5.15
N ARG A 414 -2.72 17.40 5.90
CA ARG A 414 -3.26 18.64 6.47
C ARG A 414 -2.29 19.27 7.47
N LYS A 415 -1.63 18.47 8.32
CA LYS A 415 -0.57 18.95 9.24
C LYS A 415 0.60 19.55 8.46
N PHE A 416 1.09 18.85 7.44
CA PHE A 416 2.16 19.33 6.56
C PHE A 416 1.80 20.67 5.91
N ILE A 417 0.62 20.78 5.30
CA ILE A 417 0.15 22.04 4.68
C ILE A 417 0.11 23.19 5.69
N ARG A 418 -0.35 22.92 6.92
CA ARG A 418 -0.43 23.92 7.98
C ARG A 418 0.94 24.34 8.51
N GLU A 419 1.91 23.45 8.54
CA GLU A 419 3.28 23.77 8.92
C GLU A 419 3.97 24.57 7.81
N SER A 420 3.78 24.17 6.55
CA SER A 420 4.29 24.90 5.40
C SER A 420 3.70 26.31 5.30
N SER A 421 2.41 26.49 5.63
CA SER A 421 1.77 27.81 5.55
C SER A 421 2.36 28.85 6.51
N LYS A 422 3.00 28.44 7.61
CA LYS A 422 3.68 29.39 8.50
C LYS A 422 4.85 30.11 7.83
N ASN A 423 5.54 29.43 6.91
CA ASN A 423 6.78 29.93 6.31
C ASN A 423 6.61 30.35 4.85
N PHE A 424 5.67 29.74 4.12
CA PHE A 424 5.52 29.86 2.66
C PHE A 424 4.18 30.47 2.23
N ASN A 425 3.40 31.02 3.17
CA ASN A 425 2.14 31.69 2.82
C ASN A 425 2.41 32.91 1.92
N LEU A 426 1.86 32.87 0.71
CA LEU A 426 1.98 33.93 -0.30
C LEU A 426 1.46 35.27 0.21
N LEU A 427 0.49 35.25 1.13
CA LEU A 427 -0.07 36.45 1.75
C LEU A 427 0.85 37.06 2.80
N SER A 428 1.84 36.31 3.31
CA SER A 428 2.79 36.76 4.35
C SER A 428 4.17 37.09 3.77
N VAL A 429 4.60 36.38 2.73
CA VAL A 429 5.92 36.54 2.12
C VAL A 429 6.04 37.89 1.38
N LYS A 430 7.11 38.63 1.66
CA LYS A 430 7.32 39.97 1.06
C LYS A 430 7.34 39.96 -0.47
N GLU A 431 8.13 39.07 -1.06
CA GLU A 431 8.35 39.01 -2.51
C GLU A 431 7.08 38.59 -3.26
N SER A 432 6.30 37.67 -2.72
CA SER A 432 5.01 37.30 -3.30
C SER A 432 3.99 38.42 -3.18
N ARG A 433 3.97 39.19 -2.08
CA ARG A 433 3.07 40.36 -1.93
C ARG A 433 3.31 41.41 -3.00
N THR A 434 4.58 41.71 -3.30
CA THR A 434 4.91 42.69 -4.35
C THR A 434 4.43 42.20 -5.71
N LEU A 435 4.65 40.92 -6.03
CA LEU A 435 4.17 40.30 -7.27
C LEU A 435 2.64 40.28 -7.35
N ILE A 436 1.94 39.98 -6.25
CA ILE A 436 0.47 39.97 -6.20
C ILE A 436 -0.09 41.38 -6.48
N LEU A 437 0.51 42.43 -5.92
CA LEU A 437 0.06 43.81 -6.15
C LEU A 437 0.36 44.29 -7.58
N GLU A 438 1.54 43.99 -8.12
CA GLU A 438 1.91 44.28 -9.51
C GLU A 438 0.99 43.56 -10.51
N GLY A 439 0.67 42.28 -10.24
CA GLY A 439 -0.29 41.51 -11.01
C GLY A 439 -1.71 42.05 -10.92
N ALA A 440 -2.14 42.53 -9.75
CA ALA A 440 -3.46 43.14 -9.57
C ALA A 440 -3.61 44.45 -10.37
N GLU A 441 -2.55 45.26 -10.43
CA GLU A 441 -2.51 46.45 -11.29
C GLU A 441 -2.54 46.08 -12.79
N SER A 442 -1.90 44.97 -13.18
CA SER A 442 -1.99 44.45 -14.55
C SER A 442 -3.42 43.97 -14.89
N LEU A 443 -4.09 43.28 -13.98
CA LEU A 443 -5.49 42.87 -14.11
C LEU A 443 -6.46 44.06 -14.20
N LEU A 444 -6.15 45.16 -13.49
CA LEU A 444 -6.87 46.43 -13.61
C LEU A 444 -6.74 47.01 -15.02
N GLY A 445 -5.52 47.00 -15.58
CA GLY A 445 -5.24 47.44 -16.95
C GLY A 445 -6.04 46.71 -18.01
N ASP A 446 -6.24 45.40 -17.82
CA ASP A 446 -7.07 44.56 -18.70
C ASP A 446 -8.59 44.73 -18.48
N GLY A 447 -8.98 45.40 -17.39
CA GLY A 447 -10.38 45.61 -16.99
C GLY A 447 -11.05 44.37 -16.38
N LEU A 448 -10.25 43.47 -15.80
CA LEU A 448 -10.71 42.27 -15.11
C LEU A 448 -10.95 42.47 -13.62
N VAL A 449 -10.43 43.56 -13.04
CA VAL A 449 -10.57 43.93 -11.64
C VAL A 449 -10.96 45.40 -11.52
N LYS A 450 -11.75 45.77 -10.52
CA LYS A 450 -12.00 47.18 -10.18
C LYS A 450 -11.02 47.70 -9.12
N ARG A 451 -10.72 49.00 -9.17
CA ARG A 451 -9.87 49.69 -8.17
C ARG A 451 -10.26 49.43 -6.71
N PRO A 452 -11.55 49.46 -6.30
CA PRO A 452 -11.93 49.22 -4.90
C PRO A 452 -11.52 47.83 -4.40
N LEU A 453 -11.54 46.80 -5.25
CA LEU A 453 -11.14 45.45 -4.86
C LEU A 453 -9.61 45.35 -4.66
N ILE A 454 -8.82 46.16 -5.37
CA ILE A 454 -7.37 46.25 -5.18
C ILE A 454 -7.05 46.94 -3.86
N GLU A 455 -7.80 47.98 -3.50
CA GLU A 455 -7.69 48.63 -2.20
C GLU A 455 -8.06 47.65 -1.06
N GLU A 456 -9.12 46.86 -1.23
CA GLU A 456 -9.48 45.79 -0.30
C GLU A 456 -8.38 44.73 -0.19
N LEU A 457 -7.79 44.31 -1.31
CA LEU A 457 -6.66 43.38 -1.34
C LEU A 457 -5.47 43.93 -0.55
N GLN A 458 -5.14 45.22 -0.69
CA GLN A 458 -4.08 45.86 0.10
C GLN A 458 -4.39 45.84 1.59
N VAL A 459 -5.65 46.10 1.98
CA VAL A 459 -6.09 46.00 3.38
C VAL A 459 -5.95 44.56 3.89
N ILE A 460 -6.39 43.56 3.12
CA ILE A 460 -6.26 42.14 3.48
C ILE A 460 -4.78 41.76 3.68
N LEU A 461 -3.91 42.11 2.73
CA LEU A 461 -2.47 41.82 2.81
C LEU A 461 -1.80 42.51 4.01
N SER A 462 -2.24 43.72 4.36
CA SER A 462 -1.75 44.43 5.55
C SER A 462 -2.12 43.74 6.87
N GLY A 463 -3.20 42.94 6.88
CA GLY A 463 -3.64 42.17 8.03
C GLY A 463 -2.77 40.94 8.34
N PHE A 464 -1.96 40.49 7.39
CA PHE A 464 -1.02 39.38 7.59
C PHE A 464 0.37 39.91 8.03
N PRO A 465 1.10 39.21 8.92
CA PRO A 465 2.46 39.60 9.27
C PRO A 465 3.41 39.38 8.08
N GLU A 466 4.29 40.36 7.82
CA GLU A 466 5.28 40.25 6.75
C GLU A 466 6.45 39.35 7.17
N VAL A 467 6.72 38.31 6.39
CA VAL A 467 7.82 37.36 6.60
C VAL A 467 8.79 37.46 5.42
N LYS A 468 10.09 37.55 5.72
CA LYS A 468 11.13 37.33 4.72
C LYS A 468 11.49 35.86 4.69
N ILE A 469 11.44 35.24 3.52
CA ILE A 469 11.93 33.87 3.36
C ILE A 469 13.42 33.89 3.68
N LYS A 470 13.82 33.07 4.64
CA LYS A 470 15.25 32.78 4.84
C LYS A 470 15.68 32.01 3.61
N THR A 471 16.32 32.68 2.66
CA THR A 471 16.99 32.02 1.54
C THR A 471 17.85 30.89 2.11
N ARG A 472 17.76 29.70 1.53
CA ARG A 472 18.68 28.60 1.85
C ARG A 472 20.09 29.10 1.60
N MET A 473 20.76 29.62 2.64
CA MET A 473 22.17 29.92 2.56
C MET A 473 22.86 28.60 2.23
N LYS A 474 23.45 28.52 1.03
CA LYS A 474 24.44 27.50 0.71
C LYS A 474 25.41 27.49 1.88
N ARG A 475 25.49 26.37 2.60
CA ARG A 475 26.51 26.13 3.64
C ARG A 475 27.85 26.59 3.09
N ARG A 476 28.31 27.78 3.48
CA ARG A 476 29.70 28.15 3.31
C ARG A 476 30.43 27.33 4.36
N VAL A 477 31.14 26.30 3.90
CA VAL A 477 32.09 25.58 4.74
C VAL A 477 33.08 26.63 5.23
N THR A 478 33.03 26.94 6.53
CA THR A 478 33.96 27.86 7.17
C THR A 478 35.38 27.29 7.03
N PRO A 479 36.38 28.07 6.59
CA PRO A 479 37.75 27.61 6.65
C PRO A 479 38.15 27.51 8.13
N LEU A 480 38.72 26.37 8.53
CA LEU A 480 39.41 26.24 9.81
C LEU A 480 40.60 27.22 9.81
N VAL A 481 40.53 28.28 10.61
CA VAL A 481 41.71 29.06 10.98
C VAL A 481 42.32 28.41 12.21
N VAL A 482 43.56 27.96 12.02
CA VAL A 482 44.45 27.37 13.01
C VAL A 482 45.18 28.52 13.70
N ASP A 483 44.61 29.10 14.75
CA ASP A 483 45.39 29.88 15.72
C ASP A 483 44.67 29.95 17.07
N GLY A 484 45.31 29.37 18.10
CA GLY A 484 44.73 29.00 19.39
C GLY A 484 44.47 30.14 20.38
N THR A 485 43.88 31.25 19.95
CA THR A 485 43.40 32.30 20.87
C THR A 485 41.90 32.12 21.14
N LEU A 486 41.56 31.55 22.30
CA LEU A 486 40.18 31.39 22.76
C LEU A 486 39.66 32.69 23.37
N CYS A 487 38.51 33.17 22.91
CA CYS A 487 37.79 34.30 23.48
C CYS A 487 36.72 33.81 24.45
N ARG A 488 36.63 34.42 25.63
CA ARG A 488 35.62 34.09 26.64
C ARG A 488 34.37 34.94 26.39
N VAL A 489 33.31 34.29 25.90
CA VAL A 489 32.02 34.93 25.61
C VAL A 489 31.01 34.60 26.71
N ARG A 490 30.28 35.62 27.18
CA ARG A 490 29.17 35.47 28.13
C ARG A 490 27.85 35.78 27.45
N PHE A 491 26.96 34.81 27.38
CA PHE A 491 25.60 34.99 26.90
C PHE A 491 24.68 35.27 28.08
N HIS A 492 23.92 36.36 28.02
CA HIS A 492 22.92 36.72 29.02
C HIS A 492 21.54 36.44 28.46
N ILE A 493 20.89 35.39 28.92
CA ILE A 493 19.61 34.91 28.40
C ILE A 493 18.49 35.39 29.32
N GLN A 494 17.60 36.21 28.77
CA GLN A 494 16.51 36.86 29.49
C GLN A 494 15.18 36.68 28.75
N ASP A 495 14.05 36.72 29.46
CA ASP A 495 12.72 36.76 28.87
C ASP A 495 12.32 38.18 28.44
N GLU A 496 11.20 38.35 27.72
CA GLU A 496 10.66 39.65 27.32
C GLU A 496 10.42 40.62 28.50
N ALA A 497 10.28 40.11 29.72
CA ALA A 497 10.11 40.89 30.95
C ALA A 497 11.44 41.19 31.67
N GLY A 498 12.59 40.85 31.07
CA GLY A 498 13.93 41.08 31.61
C GLY A 498 14.36 40.12 32.72
N ARG A 499 13.65 39.01 32.93
CA ARG A 499 13.98 38.00 33.93
C ARG A 499 14.95 36.98 33.34
N PRO A 500 15.95 36.50 34.12
CA PRO A 500 16.89 35.49 33.64
C PRO A 500 16.18 34.16 33.37
N VAL A 501 16.50 33.51 32.24
CA VAL A 501 15.96 32.19 31.88
C VAL A 501 16.96 31.11 32.27
N GLU A 502 16.59 30.32 33.28
CA GLU A 502 17.38 29.18 33.78
C GLU A 502 17.29 27.96 32.84
N ASN A 503 18.35 27.17 32.76
CA ASN A 503 18.43 25.94 31.96
C ASN A 503 18.18 26.11 30.45
N ALA A 504 18.34 27.31 29.92
CA ALA A 504 18.34 27.56 28.50
C ALA A 504 19.60 26.93 27.87
N GLU A 505 19.41 26.15 26.81
CA GLU A 505 20.47 25.43 26.11
C GLU A 505 20.91 26.22 24.87
N LEU A 506 22.19 26.58 24.84
CA LEU A 506 22.85 27.21 23.71
C LEU A 506 23.59 26.15 22.90
N GLU A 507 23.20 25.99 21.64
CA GLU A 507 23.87 25.13 20.66
C GLU A 507 24.61 25.98 19.62
N LEU A 508 25.94 25.92 19.61
CA LEU A 508 26.83 26.55 18.64
C LEU A 508 27.57 25.44 17.86
N GLY A 509 26.88 24.83 16.88
CA GLY A 509 27.41 23.73 16.09
C GLY A 509 27.74 22.48 16.92
N ALA A 510 29.00 22.31 17.30
CA ALA A 510 29.48 21.18 18.12
C ALA A 510 29.53 21.48 19.63
N ILE A 511 29.28 22.72 20.04
CA ILE A 511 29.33 23.15 21.44
C ILE A 511 27.90 23.32 21.95
N SER A 512 27.53 22.57 22.98
CA SER A 512 26.29 22.78 23.74
C SER A 512 26.60 23.17 25.18
N ALA A 513 25.88 24.18 25.70
CA ALA A 513 26.03 24.65 27.07
C ALA A 513 24.68 25.13 27.62
N LYS A 514 24.48 25.04 28.94
CA LYS A 514 23.23 25.44 29.60
C LYS A 514 23.41 26.65 30.49
N SER A 515 22.38 27.49 30.58
CA SER A 515 22.39 28.69 31.42
C SER A 515 22.29 28.35 32.90
N ASP A 516 23.00 29.13 33.72
CA ASP A 516 22.90 29.08 35.17
C ASP A 516 21.59 29.72 35.69
N ASP A 517 21.45 29.77 37.02
CA ASP A 517 20.34 30.40 37.75
C ASP A 517 20.17 31.90 37.47
N LYS A 518 21.18 32.53 36.86
CA LYS A 518 21.18 33.95 36.43
C LYS A 518 21.01 34.09 34.92
N GLY A 519 20.71 33.01 34.20
CA GLY A 519 20.55 33.02 32.76
C GLY A 519 21.85 33.23 32.00
N ILE A 520 23.01 32.99 32.62
CA ILE A 520 24.32 33.24 32.02
C ILE A 520 24.92 31.94 31.49
N ILE A 521 25.39 31.95 30.25
CA ILE A 521 26.22 30.89 29.67
C ILE A 521 27.59 31.47 29.37
N VAL A 522 28.64 30.80 29.82
CA VAL A 522 30.02 31.22 29.56
C VAL A 522 30.73 30.17 28.72
N VAL A 523 31.13 30.53 27.51
CA VAL A 523 31.80 29.63 26.56
C VAL A 523 33.11 30.26 26.08
N SER A 524 34.16 29.44 25.98
CA SER A 524 35.44 29.85 25.41
C SER A 524 35.54 29.35 23.96
N ILE A 525 35.45 30.26 22.99
CA ILE A 525 35.41 29.94 21.55
C ILE A 525 36.44 30.78 20.76
N PRO A 526 37.07 30.24 19.72
CA PRO A 526 38.09 30.97 18.94
C PRO A 526 37.51 32.17 18.16
N MET A 527 38.36 33.05 17.65
CA MET A 527 37.91 34.14 16.77
C MET A 527 37.34 33.58 15.47
N SER A 528 36.04 33.73 15.27
CA SER A 528 35.34 33.29 14.07
C SER A 528 33.94 33.88 14.00
N SER A 529 33.22 33.54 12.93
CA SER A 529 31.79 33.76 12.81
C SER A 529 31.05 32.53 13.32
N TYR A 530 30.13 32.73 14.26
CA TYR A 530 29.35 31.66 14.86
C TYR A 530 27.87 31.82 14.56
N GLU A 531 27.25 30.70 14.25
CA GLU A 531 25.79 30.55 14.12
C GLU A 531 25.34 29.50 15.13
N GLY A 532 24.21 29.74 15.79
CA GLY A 532 23.67 28.84 16.81
C GLY A 532 22.21 29.08 17.13
N VAL A 533 21.67 28.28 18.05
CA VAL A 533 20.30 28.38 18.53
C VAL A 533 20.29 28.32 20.05
N VAL A 534 19.49 29.18 20.68
CA VAL A 534 19.17 29.09 22.11
C VAL A 534 17.77 28.53 22.26
N ARG A 535 17.65 27.47 23.05
CA ARG A 535 16.39 26.78 23.38
C ARG A 535 16.10 26.91 24.87
N ALA A 536 14.85 27.13 25.25
CA ALA A 536 14.45 27.04 26.65
C ALA A 536 13.02 26.53 26.76
N SER A 537 12.75 25.76 27.81
CA SER A 537 11.40 25.25 28.07
C SER A 537 10.41 26.41 28.24
N ARG A 538 9.29 26.39 27.50
CA ARG A 538 8.24 27.43 27.46
C ARG A 538 8.58 28.68 26.64
N TYR A 539 9.65 28.66 25.85
CA TYR A 539 10.05 29.77 24.98
C TYR A 539 10.29 29.30 23.53
N PHE A 540 10.21 30.22 22.58
CA PHE A 540 10.59 29.96 21.19
C PHE A 540 12.10 29.80 21.05
N ASP A 541 12.52 28.86 20.21
CA ASP A 541 13.91 28.70 19.78
C ASP A 541 14.39 29.99 19.10
N LYS A 542 15.47 30.57 19.61
CA LYS A 542 16.05 31.80 19.08
C LYS A 542 17.37 31.53 18.36
N PRO A 543 17.43 31.70 17.02
CA PRO A 543 18.70 31.64 16.31
C PRO A 543 19.54 32.87 16.65
N ILE A 544 20.85 32.69 16.74
CA ILE A 544 21.83 33.73 16.99
C ILE A 544 22.98 33.64 16.00
N GLU A 545 23.46 34.80 15.56
CA GLU A 545 24.62 34.95 14.68
C GLU A 545 25.49 36.07 15.23
N PHE A 546 26.79 35.81 15.39
CA PHE A 546 27.74 36.83 15.87
C PHE A 546 29.16 36.55 15.39
N THR A 547 29.96 37.60 15.30
CA THR A 547 31.38 37.54 14.93
C THR A 547 32.24 37.96 16.12
N ILE A 548 33.37 37.26 16.31
CA ILE A 548 34.37 37.62 17.32
C ILE A 548 35.61 38.13 16.59
N GLU A 549 35.87 39.43 16.69
CA GLU A 549 36.99 40.12 16.02
C GLU A 549 38.16 40.45 16.98
N SER A 550 38.02 40.19 18.30
CA SER A 550 39.07 40.45 19.30
C SER A 550 39.05 39.44 20.46
N THR A 551 40.15 39.36 21.23
CA THR A 551 40.28 38.49 22.44
C THR A 551 39.64 39.07 23.70
N SER A 552 39.03 40.26 23.62
CA SER A 552 38.38 40.88 24.78
C SER A 552 37.12 40.12 25.18
N ALA A 553 36.79 40.09 26.47
CA ALA A 553 35.60 39.38 26.94
C ALA A 553 34.33 40.04 26.37
N VAL A 554 33.56 39.30 25.57
CA VAL A 554 32.32 39.78 24.92
C VAL A 554 31.10 39.30 25.70
N ALA A 555 30.14 40.19 25.94
CA ALA A 555 28.85 39.86 26.53
C ALA A 555 27.73 40.03 25.48
N ILE A 556 26.95 38.98 25.22
CA ILE A 556 25.89 38.95 24.21
C ILE A 556 24.54 38.75 24.92
N PRO A 557 23.65 39.76 24.93
CA PRO A 557 22.30 39.61 25.46
C PRO A 557 21.38 38.89 24.47
N ILE A 558 20.61 37.92 24.95
CA ILE A 558 19.68 37.09 24.18
C ILE A 558 18.31 37.13 24.86
N MET A 559 17.34 37.74 24.18
CA MET A 559 15.95 37.81 24.66
C MET A 559 15.12 36.66 24.10
N LEU A 560 14.46 35.85 24.93
CA LEU A 560 13.60 34.74 24.53
C LEU A 560 12.11 35.11 24.66
N ASN A 561 11.32 34.70 23.67
CA ASN A 561 9.88 34.99 23.60
C ASN A 561 9.10 33.82 24.19
N SER A 562 8.18 34.07 25.12
CA SER A 562 7.40 33.01 25.79
C SER A 562 6.30 32.45 24.88
N LEU A 563 6.09 31.13 24.92
CA LEU A 563 5.02 30.44 24.20
C LEU A 563 3.65 30.76 24.81
N SER A 564 2.63 31.02 23.98
CA SER A 564 1.24 31.19 24.44
C SER A 564 0.66 29.89 25.00
N HIS A 565 -0.46 29.95 25.73
CA HIS A 565 -1.09 28.77 26.35
C HIS A 565 -1.48 27.69 25.33
N GLU A 566 -1.99 28.08 24.16
CA GLU A 566 -2.33 27.15 23.08
C GLU A 566 -1.08 26.51 22.46
N GLU A 567 0.00 27.28 22.29
CA GLU A 567 1.28 26.77 21.78
C GLU A 567 2.01 25.89 22.79
N GLN A 568 1.84 26.13 24.10
CA GLN A 568 2.32 25.24 25.14
C GLN A 568 1.58 23.89 25.13
N ILE A 569 0.28 23.90 24.84
CA ILE A 569 -0.49 22.66 24.65
C ILE A 569 -0.03 21.95 23.38
N ALA A 570 0.20 22.67 22.28
CA ALA A 570 0.71 22.11 21.04
C ALA A 570 2.10 21.48 21.23
N ALA A 571 3.02 22.17 21.91
CA ALA A 571 4.37 21.66 22.21
C ALA A 571 4.33 20.42 23.11
N ARG A 572 3.42 20.38 24.10
CA ARG A 572 3.17 19.16 24.90
C ARG A 572 2.58 18.03 24.08
N LEU A 573 1.71 18.35 23.12
CA LEU A 573 1.15 17.38 22.20
C LEU A 573 2.24 16.81 21.29
N ASP A 574 3.14 17.65 20.78
CA ASP A 574 4.30 17.23 19.97
C ASP A 574 5.27 16.39 20.81
N GLU A 575 5.52 16.73 22.08
CA GLU A 575 6.29 15.87 23.00
C GLU A 575 5.63 14.51 23.21
N LEU A 576 4.29 14.46 23.35
CA LEU A 576 3.53 13.21 23.47
C LEU A 576 3.54 12.39 22.17
N VAL A 577 3.43 13.05 21.01
CA VAL A 577 3.50 12.42 19.69
C VAL A 577 4.90 11.88 19.43
N ASP A 578 5.95 12.62 19.77
CA ASP A 578 7.33 12.17 19.63
C ASP A 578 7.68 11.07 20.64
N ARG A 579 7.06 11.07 21.82
CA ARG A 579 7.12 9.95 22.76
C ARG A 579 6.42 8.71 22.18
N SER A 580 5.24 8.87 21.58
CA SER A 580 4.54 7.79 20.88
C SER A 580 5.38 7.20 19.75
N ARG A 581 5.96 8.06 18.90
CA ARG A 581 6.83 7.65 17.79
C ARG A 581 8.09 6.94 18.28
N ARG A 582 8.69 7.40 19.39
CA ARG A 582 9.81 6.71 20.03
C ARG A 582 9.43 5.31 20.49
N LEU A 583 8.26 5.16 21.11
CA LEU A 583 7.75 3.86 21.53
C LEU A 583 7.48 2.94 20.32
N ASP A 584 6.95 3.46 19.22
CA ASP A 584 6.73 2.70 17.99
C ASP A 584 8.06 2.28 17.33
N MET A 585 9.07 3.16 17.33
CA MET A 585 10.40 2.82 16.83
C MET A 585 11.09 1.75 17.71
N ILE A 586 10.95 1.84 19.03
CA ILE A 586 11.46 0.80 19.96
C ILE A 586 10.75 -0.53 19.67
N ARG A 587 9.43 -0.50 19.45
CA ARG A 587 8.62 -1.68 19.09
C ARG A 587 9.07 -2.32 17.77
N GLU A 588 9.28 -1.54 16.71
CA GLU A 588 9.80 -2.04 15.41
C GLU A 588 11.21 -2.64 15.56
N ARG A 589 12.12 -1.96 16.28
CA ARG A 589 13.50 -2.46 16.47
C ARG A 589 13.55 -3.73 17.31
N LEU A 590 12.72 -3.83 18.35
CA LEU A 590 12.54 -5.07 19.11
C LEU A 590 11.99 -6.17 18.21
N TRP A 591 11.03 -5.86 17.34
CA TRP A 591 10.45 -6.81 16.41
C TRP A 591 11.50 -7.40 15.45
N GLU A 592 12.31 -6.55 14.80
CA GLU A 592 13.41 -6.98 13.93
C GLU A 592 14.48 -7.79 14.68
N ALA A 593 14.83 -7.36 15.91
CA ALA A 593 15.80 -8.07 16.75
C ALA A 593 15.29 -9.46 17.16
N PHE A 594 14.00 -9.60 17.45
CA PHE A 594 13.38 -10.88 17.75
C PHE A 594 13.21 -11.79 16.52
N GLU A 595 12.95 -11.22 15.34
CA GLU A 595 12.87 -11.99 14.10
C GLU A 595 14.22 -12.60 13.72
N THR A 596 15.30 -11.85 13.93
CA THR A 596 16.66 -12.28 13.59
C THR A 596 17.30 -13.15 14.67
N GLN A 597 17.01 -12.89 15.95
CA GLN A 597 17.78 -13.43 17.10
C GLN A 597 16.91 -13.79 18.32
N GLY A 598 15.61 -14.05 18.16
CA GLY A 598 14.68 -14.23 19.28
C GLY A 598 15.03 -15.32 20.30
N SER A 599 15.65 -16.43 19.87
CA SER A 599 16.08 -17.51 20.78
C SER A 599 17.35 -17.16 21.57
N THR A 600 18.25 -16.36 21.01
CA THR A 600 19.50 -15.93 21.67
C THR A 600 19.24 -14.80 22.67
N LEU A 601 18.31 -13.88 22.35
CA LEU A 601 17.87 -12.81 23.26
C LEU A 601 17.18 -13.35 24.53
N LEU A 602 16.41 -14.43 24.41
CA LEU A 602 15.70 -15.07 25.55
C LEU A 602 16.58 -16.02 26.38
N SER A 603 17.71 -16.47 25.83
CA SER A 603 18.60 -17.46 26.46
C SER A 603 19.85 -16.86 27.12
N ILE A 604 20.39 -15.76 26.60
CA ILE A 604 21.62 -15.13 27.11
C ILE A 604 21.28 -14.10 28.21
N PRO A 605 21.79 -14.25 29.45
CA PRO A 605 21.47 -13.35 30.57
C PRO A 605 21.85 -11.88 30.38
N ALA A 606 22.88 -11.58 29.59
CA ALA A 606 23.36 -10.21 29.36
C ALA A 606 22.39 -9.35 28.54
N TYR A 607 21.60 -9.96 27.65
CA TYR A 607 20.59 -9.24 26.86
C TYR A 607 19.25 -9.09 27.61
N ARG A 608 19.07 -9.83 28.71
CA ARG A 608 17.86 -9.76 29.53
C ARG A 608 17.71 -8.42 30.22
N SER A 609 18.79 -7.78 30.66
CA SER A 609 18.74 -6.46 31.32
C SER A 609 18.29 -5.35 30.37
N ALA A 610 18.87 -5.30 29.16
CA ALA A 610 18.49 -4.33 28.14
C ALA A 610 17.03 -4.53 27.67
N LEU A 611 16.61 -5.79 27.55
CA LEU A 611 15.23 -6.14 27.21
C LEU A 611 14.25 -5.79 28.34
N PHE A 612 14.68 -5.93 29.59
CA PHE A 612 13.90 -5.51 30.76
C PHE A 612 13.63 -4.02 30.74
N GLU A 613 14.67 -3.20 30.49
CA GLU A 613 14.57 -1.74 30.41
C GLU A 613 13.61 -1.32 29.29
N LEU A 614 13.76 -1.88 28.09
CA LEU A 614 12.91 -1.57 26.94
C LEU A 614 11.45 -1.99 27.11
N LEU A 615 11.18 -3.15 27.73
CA LEU A 615 9.81 -3.58 28.03
C LEU A 615 9.15 -2.70 29.10
N THR A 616 9.94 -2.21 30.06
CA THR A 616 9.46 -1.28 31.10
C THR A 616 9.13 0.08 30.48
N GLU A 617 9.93 0.57 29.54
CA GLU A 617 9.64 1.80 28.79
C GLU A 617 8.36 1.69 27.94
N LEU A 618 8.04 0.49 27.44
CA LEU A 618 6.81 0.18 26.71
C LEU A 618 5.59 -0.06 27.62
N GLY A 619 5.76 -0.07 28.94
CA GLY A 619 4.69 -0.28 29.92
C GLY A 619 4.26 -1.74 30.11
N TYR A 620 5.07 -2.70 29.68
CA TYR A 620 4.82 -4.12 29.93
C TYR A 620 5.49 -4.60 31.22
N GLU A 621 4.89 -5.57 31.91
CA GLU A 621 5.55 -6.30 32.98
C GLU A 621 6.56 -7.31 32.37
N PRO A 622 7.88 -7.12 32.56
CA PRO A 622 8.86 -7.87 31.76
C PRO A 622 8.89 -9.36 32.11
N GLU A 623 8.68 -9.73 33.37
CA GLU A 623 8.79 -11.14 33.81
C GLU A 623 7.64 -12.01 33.29
N SER A 624 6.41 -11.52 33.35
CA SER A 624 5.23 -12.21 32.83
C SER A 624 5.32 -12.33 31.30
N TRP A 625 5.72 -11.25 30.62
CA TRP A 625 5.92 -11.21 29.18
C TRP A 625 7.01 -12.20 28.70
N ILE A 626 8.17 -12.25 29.39
CA ILE A 626 9.27 -13.16 29.05
C ILE A 626 8.87 -14.62 29.30
N ALA A 627 8.11 -14.91 30.36
CA ALA A 627 7.63 -16.26 30.67
C ALA A 627 6.64 -16.79 29.60
N GLU A 628 5.78 -15.91 29.10
CA GLU A 628 4.84 -16.20 28.00
C GLU A 628 5.58 -16.41 26.67
N ALA A 629 6.54 -15.54 26.35
CA ALA A 629 7.38 -15.64 25.16
C ALA A 629 8.21 -16.95 25.10
N LYS A 630 8.63 -17.48 26.25
CA LYS A 630 9.33 -18.78 26.33
C LYS A 630 8.41 -19.98 26.11
N LYS A 631 7.13 -19.90 26.48
CA LYS A 631 6.18 -21.01 26.34
C LYS A 631 5.61 -21.16 24.92
N GLN A 632 5.47 -20.06 24.16
CA GLN A 632 4.89 -20.10 22.82
C GLN A 632 5.71 -19.24 21.82
N SER A 633 6.69 -19.85 21.16
CA SER A 633 7.58 -19.14 20.21
C SER A 633 6.85 -18.47 19.04
N GLY A 634 5.64 -18.94 18.70
CA GLY A 634 4.79 -18.37 17.64
C GLY A 634 3.99 -17.11 18.05
N MET A 635 3.92 -16.77 19.34
CA MET A 635 3.05 -15.69 19.86
C MET A 635 3.75 -14.34 20.07
N VAL A 636 5.09 -14.33 20.16
CA VAL A 636 5.89 -13.09 20.28
C VAL A 636 5.61 -12.11 19.13
N ARG A 637 5.33 -12.65 17.93
CA ARG A 637 4.93 -11.90 16.73
C ARG A 637 3.56 -11.20 16.84
N ARG A 638 2.66 -11.64 17.74
CA ARG A 638 1.32 -11.05 17.95
C ARG A 638 1.29 -10.12 19.17
N LEU A 639 2.09 -10.40 20.19
CA LEU A 639 2.26 -9.55 21.38
C LEU A 639 2.86 -8.18 21.05
N LEU A 640 3.76 -8.11 20.06
CA LEU A 640 4.30 -6.83 19.56
C LEU A 640 3.41 -6.12 18.54
N LYS A 641 2.41 -6.82 17.96
CA LYS A 641 1.60 -6.35 16.83
C LYS A 641 0.19 -5.92 17.21
N ARG A 642 -0.23 -6.08 18.47
CA ARG A 642 -1.59 -5.77 18.89
C ARG A 642 -1.73 -4.32 19.33
N ASP A 643 -2.82 -3.72 18.85
CA ASP A 643 -3.50 -2.54 19.38
C ASP A 643 -3.57 -2.54 20.91
N ASN A 644 -3.87 -1.38 21.51
CA ASN A 644 -4.12 -1.27 22.94
C ASN A 644 -4.95 -2.47 23.45
N ARG A 645 -4.63 -2.99 24.63
CA ARG A 645 -5.33 -4.12 25.27
C ARG A 645 -6.86 -3.99 25.17
N THR A 646 -7.37 -2.76 25.31
CA THR A 646 -8.78 -2.39 25.16
C THR A 646 -9.35 -2.69 23.78
N ASP A 647 -8.61 -2.38 22.71
CA ASP A 647 -9.05 -2.58 21.33
C ASP A 647 -9.02 -4.06 20.94
N GLY A 648 -8.06 -4.80 21.49
CA GLY A 648 -8.02 -6.26 21.40
C GLY A 648 -9.25 -6.93 22.02
N LEU A 649 -9.65 -6.49 23.22
CA LEU A 649 -10.86 -6.96 23.91
C LEU A 649 -12.13 -6.55 23.15
N ARG A 650 -12.22 -5.30 22.68
CA ARG A 650 -13.35 -4.79 21.88
C ARG A 650 -13.59 -5.65 20.64
N ARG A 651 -12.54 -5.99 19.90
CA ARG A 651 -12.65 -6.81 18.69
C ARG A 651 -13.13 -8.22 18.98
N ASP A 652 -12.61 -8.85 20.02
CA ASP A 652 -12.99 -10.22 20.37
C ASP A 652 -14.44 -10.26 20.91
N ILE A 653 -14.88 -9.23 21.64
CA ILE A 653 -16.29 -9.02 22.03
C ILE A 653 -17.18 -8.85 20.79
N LEU A 654 -16.77 -8.05 19.79
CA LEU A 654 -17.52 -7.90 18.53
C LEU A 654 -17.58 -9.20 17.70
N ARG A 655 -16.54 -10.03 17.73
CA ARG A 655 -16.58 -11.34 17.08
C ARG A 655 -17.58 -12.26 17.77
N MET A 656 -17.60 -12.27 19.11
CA MET A 656 -18.60 -13.00 19.89
C MET A 656 -20.02 -12.46 19.66
N ALA A 657 -20.16 -11.15 19.44
CA ALA A 657 -21.39 -10.51 19.04
C ALA A 657 -21.87 -11.00 17.67
N GLU A 658 -20.97 -11.14 16.70
CA GLU A 658 -21.28 -11.68 15.38
C GLU A 658 -21.73 -13.14 15.45
N ASP A 659 -21.05 -13.97 16.24
CA ASP A 659 -21.47 -15.35 16.51
C ASP A 659 -22.84 -15.41 17.19
N SER A 660 -23.15 -14.43 18.05
CA SER A 660 -24.43 -14.33 18.76
C SER A 660 -25.62 -13.95 17.86
N LYS A 661 -25.37 -13.38 16.67
CA LYS A 661 -26.46 -13.06 15.70
C LYS A 661 -27.24 -14.30 15.28
N MET A 662 -26.60 -15.47 15.26
CA MET A 662 -27.24 -16.78 14.97
C MET A 662 -28.29 -17.18 16.03
N PHE A 663 -28.29 -16.50 17.17
CA PHE A 663 -29.15 -16.77 18.33
C PHE A 663 -29.94 -15.53 18.78
N GLY A 664 -30.13 -14.55 17.89
CA GLY A 664 -30.93 -13.35 18.16
C GLY A 664 -30.18 -12.19 18.84
N GLY A 665 -28.85 -12.24 18.91
CA GLY A 665 -28.03 -11.07 19.30
C GLY A 665 -28.00 -10.73 20.79
N ILE A 666 -28.39 -11.66 21.66
CA ILE A 666 -28.37 -11.50 23.12
C ILE A 666 -27.57 -12.61 23.81
N MET A 667 -26.87 -12.26 24.90
CA MET A 667 -26.06 -13.21 25.68
C MET A 667 -26.01 -12.82 27.16
N LEU A 668 -25.96 -13.81 28.06
CA LEU A 668 -25.70 -13.55 29.48
C LEU A 668 -24.27 -13.02 29.69
N PHE A 669 -24.11 -11.99 30.52
CA PHE A 669 -22.80 -11.41 30.82
C PHE A 669 -21.82 -12.44 31.41
N SER A 670 -22.32 -13.36 32.25
CA SER A 670 -21.52 -14.45 32.81
C SER A 670 -20.96 -15.40 31.75
N GLU A 671 -21.71 -15.67 30.68
CA GLU A 671 -21.25 -16.51 29.56
C GLU A 671 -20.19 -15.78 28.72
N LEU A 672 -20.36 -14.47 28.51
CA LEU A 672 -19.35 -13.65 27.84
C LEU A 672 -18.01 -13.67 28.58
N LEU A 673 -18.02 -13.55 29.91
CA LEU A 673 -16.81 -13.66 30.73
C LEU A 673 -16.11 -15.00 30.55
N VAL A 674 -16.86 -16.11 30.64
CA VAL A 674 -16.29 -17.46 30.47
C VAL A 674 -15.69 -17.65 29.07
N ARG A 675 -16.34 -17.12 28.02
CA ARG A 675 -15.82 -17.21 26.66
C ARG A 675 -14.58 -16.35 26.43
N LEU A 676 -14.50 -15.19 27.07
CA LEU A 676 -13.31 -14.35 27.03
C LEU A 676 -12.14 -14.99 27.77
N ASP A 677 -12.39 -15.63 28.91
CA ASP A 677 -11.38 -16.42 29.64
C ASP A 677 -10.86 -17.60 28.79
N ILE A 678 -11.77 -18.34 28.12
CA ILE A 678 -11.40 -19.42 27.18
C ILE A 678 -10.62 -18.88 25.98
N ALA A 679 -10.94 -17.66 25.52
CA ALA A 679 -10.19 -16.97 24.47
C ALA A 679 -8.81 -16.46 24.94
N GLY A 680 -8.44 -16.69 26.20
CA GLY A 680 -7.12 -16.39 26.76
C GLY A 680 -7.00 -15.02 27.41
N TRP A 681 -8.11 -14.33 27.66
CA TRP A 681 -8.11 -13.06 28.37
C TRP A 681 -8.23 -13.30 29.89
N GLY A 682 -7.19 -12.96 30.66
CA GLY A 682 -7.29 -12.90 32.12
C GLY A 682 -7.87 -11.55 32.54
N THR A 683 -9.19 -11.44 32.71
CA THR A 683 -9.88 -10.15 32.86
C THR A 683 -10.79 -10.09 34.07
N HIS A 684 -10.86 -8.92 34.72
CA HIS A 684 -11.80 -8.64 35.80
C HIS A 684 -13.14 -8.14 35.22
N ALA A 685 -14.28 -8.59 35.79
CA ALA A 685 -15.62 -8.26 35.29
C ALA A 685 -15.86 -6.74 35.10
N ASN A 686 -15.31 -5.90 35.99
CA ASN A 686 -15.44 -4.44 35.93
C ASN A 686 -14.73 -3.81 34.72
N GLU A 687 -13.66 -4.42 34.20
CA GLU A 687 -12.94 -3.93 33.01
C GLU A 687 -13.81 -4.15 31.76
N ILE A 688 -14.44 -5.32 31.68
CA ILE A 688 -15.30 -5.70 30.54
C ILE A 688 -16.61 -4.90 30.57
N GLU A 689 -17.17 -4.65 31.75
CA GLU A 689 -18.36 -3.80 31.91
C GLU A 689 -18.12 -2.38 31.36
N ARG A 690 -16.99 -1.75 31.72
CA ARG A 690 -16.61 -0.42 31.18
C ARG A 690 -16.43 -0.44 29.66
N ILE A 691 -15.78 -1.48 29.13
CA ILE A 691 -15.57 -1.62 27.69
C ILE A 691 -16.91 -1.74 26.95
N ILE A 692 -17.86 -2.52 27.49
CA ILE A 692 -19.20 -2.68 26.91
C ILE A 692 -19.98 -1.36 26.99
N GLU A 693 -19.91 -0.63 28.09
CA GLU A 693 -20.53 0.70 28.21
C GLU A 693 -19.95 1.70 27.22
N ASP A 694 -18.63 1.71 27.02
CA ASP A 694 -17.99 2.61 26.06
C ASP A 694 -18.33 2.23 24.61
N MET A 695 -18.35 0.93 24.29
CA MET A 695 -18.82 0.44 22.98
C MET A 695 -20.29 0.77 22.74
N ALA A 696 -21.11 0.83 23.79
CA ALA A 696 -22.51 1.25 23.71
C ALA A 696 -22.66 2.75 23.44
N LYS A 697 -21.85 3.61 24.10
CA LYS A 697 -21.81 5.06 23.81
C LYS A 697 -21.38 5.35 22.38
N GLU A 698 -20.49 4.52 21.83
CA GLU A 698 -20.04 4.58 20.43
C GLU A 698 -21.06 4.01 19.43
N GLY A 699 -22.13 3.37 19.92
CA GLY A 699 -23.19 2.77 19.09
C GLY A 699 -22.80 1.47 18.40
N LEU A 700 -21.71 0.82 18.80
CA LEU A 700 -21.25 -0.45 18.24
C LEU A 700 -22.07 -1.65 18.74
N ILE A 701 -22.58 -1.56 19.96
CA ILE A 701 -23.48 -2.51 20.62
C ILE A 701 -24.55 -1.71 21.38
N GLN A 702 -25.63 -2.36 21.83
CA GLN A 702 -26.68 -1.66 22.58
C GLN A 702 -26.32 -1.49 24.07
N GLY A 703 -25.56 -2.44 24.62
CA GLY A 703 -24.97 -2.35 25.96
C GLY A 703 -25.50 -3.42 26.92
N LEU A 704 -25.48 -3.10 28.22
CA LEU A 704 -25.94 -4.00 29.28
C LEU A 704 -27.37 -3.66 29.70
N SER A 705 -28.22 -4.68 29.77
CA SER A 705 -29.60 -4.60 30.26
C SER A 705 -29.75 -5.43 31.54
N LYS A 706 -30.47 -4.89 32.53
CA LYS A 706 -30.75 -5.56 33.80
C LYS A 706 -32.13 -6.20 33.73
N ILE A 707 -32.19 -7.50 34.01
CA ILE A 707 -33.44 -8.26 34.07
C ILE A 707 -33.93 -8.30 35.54
N GLU A 708 -35.26 -8.36 35.77
CA GLU A 708 -35.90 -8.36 37.10
C GLU A 708 -35.52 -9.53 38.04
N GLY A 709 -34.57 -10.39 37.65
CA GLY A 709 -33.93 -11.41 38.50
C GLY A 709 -32.48 -11.09 38.93
N GLY A 710 -31.96 -9.90 38.63
CA GLY A 710 -30.61 -9.47 39.01
C GLY A 710 -29.48 -9.94 38.07
N ALA A 711 -29.80 -10.70 37.01
CA ALA A 711 -28.84 -11.10 35.99
C ALA A 711 -28.62 -9.99 34.93
N LEU A 712 -27.37 -9.84 34.48
CA LEU A 712 -26.97 -8.89 33.45
C LEU A 712 -26.96 -9.56 32.07
N LEU A 713 -27.64 -8.94 31.10
CA LEU A 713 -27.70 -9.36 29.71
C LEU A 713 -26.92 -8.38 28.84
N VAL A 714 -26.12 -8.89 27.92
CA VAL A 714 -25.42 -8.11 26.89
C VAL A 714 -26.25 -8.14 25.62
N GLU A 715 -26.65 -6.97 25.14
CA GLU A 715 -27.42 -6.79 23.91
C GLU A 715 -26.52 -6.27 22.79
N PHE A 716 -26.30 -7.10 21.78
CA PHE A 716 -25.40 -6.81 20.66
C PHE A 716 -26.11 -6.21 19.43
N VAL A 717 -27.42 -6.45 19.29
CA VAL A 717 -28.25 -5.97 18.17
C VAL A 717 -29.57 -5.44 18.74
N PRO A 718 -30.12 -4.31 18.23
CA PRO A 718 -31.42 -3.81 18.67
C PRO A 718 -32.54 -4.76 18.24
N VAL A 719 -32.95 -5.61 19.16
CA VAL A 719 -34.26 -6.27 19.08
C VAL A 719 -35.23 -5.34 19.79
N ALA A 720 -36.17 -4.73 19.06
CA ALA A 720 -37.24 -3.95 19.66
C ALA A 720 -38.16 -4.90 20.45
N LEU A 721 -37.75 -5.25 21.66
CA LEU A 721 -38.53 -6.04 22.59
C LEU A 721 -39.47 -5.05 23.28
N THR A 722 -40.77 -5.22 23.06
CA THR A 722 -41.79 -4.61 23.93
C THR A 722 -41.64 -5.20 25.35
N ASN A 723 -42.28 -4.61 26.37
CA ASN A 723 -42.24 -5.14 27.74
C ASN A 723 -42.63 -6.64 27.80
N ASP A 724 -43.56 -7.05 26.93
CA ASP A 724 -44.10 -8.41 26.92
C ASP A 724 -43.02 -9.50 26.61
N PRO A 725 -42.26 -9.43 25.51
CA PRO A 725 -41.10 -10.30 25.28
C PRO A 725 -40.01 -10.26 26.35
N GLN A 726 -39.80 -9.13 27.04
CA GLN A 726 -38.79 -9.01 28.09
C GLN A 726 -39.16 -9.83 29.35
N GLU A 727 -40.43 -9.82 29.75
CA GLU A 727 -40.92 -10.64 30.87
C GLU A 727 -40.89 -12.14 30.54
N ILE A 728 -41.08 -12.51 29.27
CA ILE A 728 -40.91 -13.91 28.84
C ILE A 728 -39.44 -14.34 28.88
N LEU A 729 -38.51 -13.46 28.49
CA LEU A 729 -37.07 -13.72 28.58
C LEU A 729 -36.58 -13.81 30.03
N SER A 730 -37.11 -12.97 30.93
CA SER A 730 -36.79 -13.04 32.36
C SER A 730 -37.22 -14.38 32.96
N LEU A 731 -38.40 -14.85 32.58
CA LEU A 731 -38.92 -16.13 33.02
C LEU A 731 -38.13 -17.31 32.43
N ALA A 732 -37.75 -17.23 31.15
CA ALA A 732 -36.90 -18.21 30.49
C ALA A 732 -35.49 -18.27 31.11
N ALA A 733 -34.91 -17.14 31.53
CA ALA A 733 -33.61 -17.11 32.21
C ALA A 733 -33.66 -17.85 33.57
N SER A 734 -34.79 -17.76 34.30
CA SER A 734 -34.97 -18.48 35.57
C SER A 734 -35.17 -19.99 35.40
N LYS A 735 -35.64 -20.45 34.23
CA LYS A 735 -35.92 -21.85 33.90
C LYS A 735 -34.90 -22.46 32.91
N ASP A 736 -33.64 -22.01 32.95
CA ASP A 736 -32.51 -22.55 32.16
C ASP A 736 -32.77 -22.56 30.63
N GLY A 737 -33.45 -21.52 30.13
CA GLY A 737 -33.70 -21.29 28.70
C GLY A 737 -34.76 -22.20 28.07
N LEU A 738 -35.60 -22.88 28.86
CA LEU A 738 -36.71 -23.72 28.39
C LEU A 738 -38.05 -23.19 28.91
N LEU A 739 -39.03 -23.05 28.01
CA LEU A 739 -40.35 -22.54 28.37
C LEU A 739 -41.48 -23.19 27.58
N ASN A 740 -42.58 -23.51 28.26
CA ASN A 740 -43.84 -23.93 27.65
C ASN A 740 -44.89 -22.81 27.75
N ILE A 741 -45.89 -22.83 26.86
CA ILE A 741 -46.98 -21.83 26.87
C ILE A 741 -47.75 -21.87 28.20
N GLU A 742 -48.07 -23.07 28.68
CA GLU A 742 -48.77 -23.28 29.96
C GLU A 742 -47.99 -22.68 31.15
N ASP A 743 -46.68 -22.90 31.17
CA ASP A 743 -45.79 -22.39 32.22
C ASP A 743 -45.75 -20.86 32.24
N ALA A 744 -45.73 -20.24 31.06
CA ALA A 744 -45.71 -18.78 30.91
C ALA A 744 -47.07 -18.16 31.27
N VAL A 745 -48.18 -18.78 30.87
CA VAL A 745 -49.54 -18.36 31.22
C VAL A 745 -49.75 -18.39 32.74
N VAL A 746 -49.34 -19.48 33.40
CA VAL A 746 -49.51 -19.65 34.86
C VAL A 746 -48.63 -18.67 35.63
N SER A 747 -47.39 -18.45 35.19
CA SER A 747 -46.41 -17.67 35.95
C SER A 747 -46.55 -16.16 35.75
N LEU A 748 -47.00 -15.71 34.57
CA LEU A 748 -47.23 -14.28 34.25
C LEU A 748 -48.70 -13.85 34.40
N GLY A 749 -49.63 -14.80 34.52
CA GLY A 749 -51.08 -14.52 34.61
C GLY A 749 -51.66 -13.96 33.30
N TRP A 750 -51.01 -14.22 32.17
CA TRP A 750 -51.41 -13.68 30.87
C TRP A 750 -52.36 -14.60 30.12
N THR A 751 -53.11 -14.04 29.16
CA THR A 751 -53.92 -14.85 28.25
C THR A 751 -53.02 -15.66 27.32
N GLU A 752 -53.47 -16.87 26.96
CA GLU A 752 -52.72 -17.79 26.08
C GLU A 752 -52.35 -17.12 24.75
N GLU A 753 -53.27 -16.34 24.17
CA GLU A 753 -53.03 -15.58 22.93
C GLU A 753 -51.93 -14.53 23.09
N ARG A 754 -51.85 -13.84 24.24
CA ARG A 754 -50.82 -12.82 24.50
C ARG A 754 -49.45 -13.46 24.64
N VAL A 755 -49.36 -14.57 25.38
CA VAL A 755 -48.13 -15.37 25.52
C VAL A 755 -47.67 -15.90 24.17
N LYS A 756 -48.60 -16.44 23.37
CA LYS A 756 -48.32 -16.98 22.04
C LYS A 756 -47.80 -15.90 21.08
N ASN A 757 -48.43 -14.72 21.05
CA ASN A 757 -48.00 -13.62 20.20
C ASN A 757 -46.59 -13.12 20.58
N ALA A 758 -46.29 -13.03 21.88
CA ALA A 758 -44.97 -12.62 22.35
C ALA A 758 -43.89 -13.68 22.08
N LEU A 759 -44.21 -14.97 22.23
CA LEU A 759 -43.31 -16.08 21.84
C LEU A 759 -43.10 -16.16 20.33
N GLU A 760 -44.14 -15.94 19.52
CA GLU A 760 -44.03 -15.90 18.06
C GLU A 760 -43.14 -14.74 17.59
N LEU A 761 -43.20 -13.58 18.24
CA LEU A 761 -42.27 -12.46 17.99
C LEU A 761 -40.83 -12.84 18.33
N LEU A 762 -40.61 -13.53 19.45
CA LEU A 762 -39.28 -14.01 19.86
C LEU A 762 -38.72 -15.09 18.92
N VAL A 763 -39.58 -15.98 18.39
CA VAL A 763 -39.20 -16.96 17.38
C VAL A 763 -38.91 -16.30 16.03
N LYS A 764 -39.75 -15.36 15.60
CA LYS A 764 -39.57 -14.62 14.34
C LYS A 764 -38.27 -13.81 14.33
N ASN A 765 -37.87 -13.26 15.48
CA ASN A 765 -36.63 -12.51 15.64
C ASN A 765 -35.41 -13.41 15.90
N GLY A 766 -35.57 -14.74 15.90
CA GLY A 766 -34.47 -15.71 16.04
C GLY A 766 -33.92 -15.86 17.47
N VAL A 767 -34.56 -15.24 18.46
CA VAL A 767 -34.19 -15.29 19.88
C VAL A 767 -34.64 -16.61 20.53
N ALA A 768 -35.74 -17.19 20.04
CA ALA A 768 -36.28 -18.47 20.49
C ALA A 768 -36.41 -19.46 19.32
N LYS A 769 -36.31 -20.76 19.59
CA LYS A 769 -36.61 -21.84 18.64
C LYS A 769 -37.76 -22.68 19.15
N GLU A 770 -38.72 -22.94 18.27
CA GLU A 770 -39.88 -23.78 18.58
C GLU A 770 -39.53 -25.27 18.36
N GLN A 771 -39.79 -26.11 19.34
CA GLN A 771 -39.69 -27.56 19.24
C GLN A 771 -41.07 -28.18 19.46
N ARG A 772 -41.69 -28.63 18.36
CA ARG A 772 -42.97 -29.35 18.40
C ARG A 772 -42.71 -30.83 18.65
N SER A 773 -43.28 -31.37 19.73
CA SER A 773 -43.32 -32.81 19.98
C SER A 773 -44.76 -33.30 19.93
N TYR A 774 -45.00 -34.46 19.31
CA TYR A 774 -46.36 -34.99 19.13
C TYR A 774 -47.00 -35.50 20.45
N SER A 775 -46.19 -35.66 21.50
CA SER A 775 -46.59 -36.22 22.81
C SER A 775 -46.44 -35.26 24.00
N ARG A 776 -45.87 -34.07 23.81
CA ARG A 776 -45.70 -33.03 24.83
C ARG A 776 -46.13 -31.67 24.27
N SER A 777 -46.63 -30.77 25.12
CA SER A 777 -46.97 -29.40 24.70
C SER A 777 -45.77 -28.71 24.05
N THR A 778 -46.03 -27.80 23.11
CA THR A 778 -45.01 -27.10 22.32
C THR A 778 -44.01 -26.40 23.24
N GLN A 779 -42.73 -26.74 23.08
CA GLN A 779 -41.66 -26.18 23.90
C GLN A 779 -40.89 -25.12 23.11
N TYR A 780 -40.54 -24.03 23.79
CA TYR A 780 -39.73 -22.94 23.25
C TYR A 780 -38.38 -22.94 23.93
N TRP A 781 -37.33 -22.95 23.12
CA TRP A 781 -35.94 -23.00 23.56
C TRP A 781 -35.21 -21.69 23.24
N PHE A 782 -34.51 -21.12 24.23
CA PHE A 782 -33.75 -19.88 24.13
C PHE A 782 -32.24 -20.18 24.13
N PRO A 783 -31.56 -20.15 22.97
CA PRO A 783 -30.17 -20.58 22.87
C PRO A 783 -29.20 -19.65 23.62
N GLY A 784 -29.47 -18.35 23.66
CA GLY A 784 -28.60 -17.35 24.30
C GLY A 784 -28.62 -17.36 25.83
N LEU A 785 -29.58 -18.07 26.44
CA LEU A 785 -29.75 -18.16 27.90
C LEU A 785 -29.21 -19.46 28.50
N ARG A 786 -28.81 -20.42 27.65
CA ARG A 786 -28.30 -21.72 28.11
C ARG A 786 -26.78 -21.68 28.14
N GLY A 787 -26.19 -21.82 29.34
CA GLY A 787 -24.74 -21.95 29.48
C GLY A 787 -24.23 -23.14 28.67
N GLY A 788 -23.15 -22.95 27.92
CA GLY A 788 -22.57 -23.97 27.06
C GLY A 788 -22.06 -25.18 27.86
N LYS A 789 -22.94 -26.15 28.14
CA LYS A 789 -22.51 -27.54 28.40
C LYS A 789 -22.79 -28.37 27.17
N LYS A 790 -21.83 -28.34 26.25
CA LYS A 790 -21.31 -29.53 25.56
C LYS A 790 -20.02 -29.18 24.84
#